data_AF-A0A818ZIZ6-F1
#
_entry.id   AF-A0A818ZIZ6-F1
#
_cell.length_a   1.000
_cell.length_b   1.000
_cell.length_c   1.000
_cell.angle_alpha   90.00
_cell.angle_beta   90.00
_cell.angle_gamma   90.00
#
_symmetry.space_group_name_H-M   'P 1'
#
loop_
_entity.id
_entity.type
_entity.pdbx_description
1 polymer ?
#
loop_
_entity_poly.entity_id
_entity_poly.type
_entity_poly.pdbx_seq_one_letter_code
_entity_poly.pdbx_strand_id
1 'polypeptide(L)'
;MCEELIQVAVRLRPFNQRENDRHAKSIVDVDGKTIFIMDPLSSQERKQFSFDYTYWSHDDFIQAPSAIFQADDISSSYNSQRKLFDDFGRDLLKSAFSGFNCSVFAYGQTGSGKSYSMIGYGVNRGLIPITCNELFEEIENKKDSHTHFQVTLSMMEVYNEQVRDLLSRKMPKACLTVRQHPTSGYFYPQDLCTMPVDNYKDVERLLSEGIQNRTIASTNMNRTSSRAHTIVTIHLDQIIQTNYDEIKRMSTMNFIDLAGSETLTNPGISGDRLNERTNINRSLSTFENVVSALVDRSSGVKQKCFVPYRESTLTKLIQNSLGGNSKTIMLATLSPADVNYHETLNTLSFADRVKRIKNFISINEIAFDKFIHQLKEENQDFKSLIETGNYNLQLDVKPGMSSQEIEVIREQLKENINEQIENNEKTLQDSKCSWDVKLQHAQLAMKYSLISFKTSQVDRTDPFLVNLHEDPILSYVIYHDLSTDEITIGSRNCTICLNGLSILERHAIIRHIDLNKYELSPAEPTARIKVNGYNLNGIAYLQHRDRILFGANHLYVFLNPLVEQESVSDISKIITWEYAQKDIAKAKGLLFVDNTMIEQEDFEQKVLNLLPLISEANLISEELNKYRLFEIILMPLSSWEGIPVPGSKLLVRMKNIVTNNVWFWDDVKFLNRIYIIKDHYEKFLDGKEDILYISKEDDPFWDPLEDVLIGTANVFLQSLMYCMDFADEISIFDHKCLEQGCISVNLSPCLPNGDALTKEKFIDQPDELLNKPYNFKITINHIEVNDEHHSKCLRVRYKIYNEFKFTETKIICRHAWRARINQSRIKTVPNIDNNWLTFFDNGCIVLQIFASQDEKKSGADLFKFTTRELKIIEQNRVDNTSMHSNYPNISLPNDPKLKLELTLLHRKYSRLEQKQKRIQQLCRKWEANHDHAELHRCLSAITFSSGTQLKPTNVQNKDNLMEIYLFGKEEQEYLNDIEQNDPDRLKHWNDYYEKLALRQNNTSLSYHVSQKCSPFFSRMNTTSFQRPSLTNQLNHTNRLIRSSTSQLNQDDDQASNNHTMNPSRLRWKRAIKSNKFQRGNEQNKIPPIPNNETNSAACTIQ
;
A
#
# COMPACT_ATOMS: atom_id res chain seq x y z
N MET A 1 38.68 -18.85 34.06
CA MET A 1 37.67 -18.91 32.98
C MET A 1 36.57 -19.84 33.44
N CYS A 2 35.31 -19.52 33.14
CA CYS A 2 34.16 -20.40 33.40
C CYS A 2 33.58 -20.88 32.07
N GLU A 3 33.09 -22.12 32.00
CA GLU A 3 32.28 -22.58 30.87
C GLU A 3 30.83 -22.10 31.06
N GLU A 4 30.25 -21.47 30.04
CA GLU A 4 28.84 -21.07 30.01
C GLU A 4 28.25 -21.46 28.64
N LEU A 5 27.04 -22.00 28.63
CA LEU A 5 26.33 -22.31 27.37
C LEU A 5 25.72 -21.05 26.77
N ILE A 6 25.68 -20.96 25.44
CA ILE A 6 24.93 -19.88 24.76
C ILE A 6 23.45 -20.04 25.09
N GLN A 7 22.85 -19.00 25.68
CA GLN A 7 21.42 -18.99 25.97
C GLN A 7 20.62 -18.65 24.71
N VAL A 8 19.42 -19.22 24.59
CA VAL A 8 18.55 -18.99 23.44
C VAL A 8 17.20 -18.45 23.90
N ALA A 9 16.89 -17.25 23.40
CA ALA A 9 15.60 -16.61 23.45
C ALA A 9 14.90 -16.77 22.09
N VAL A 10 13.61 -17.07 22.09
CA VAL A 10 12.81 -17.16 20.85
C VAL A 10 11.60 -16.24 20.97
N ARG A 11 11.26 -15.51 19.90
CA ARG A 11 10.16 -14.55 19.88
C ARG A 11 9.27 -14.68 18.65
N LEU A 12 7.97 -14.77 18.89
CA LEU A 12 6.92 -14.75 17.88
C LEU A 12 6.32 -13.34 17.78
N ARG A 13 6.20 -12.79 16.57
CA ARG A 13 5.58 -11.46 16.33
C ARG A 13 4.08 -11.54 16.04
N PRO A 14 3.33 -10.41 16.06
CA PRO A 14 1.97 -10.35 15.52
C PRO A 14 1.96 -10.70 14.03
N PHE A 15 0.80 -11.08 13.49
CA PHE A 15 0.59 -11.01 12.04
C PHE A 15 0.81 -9.59 11.54
N ASN A 16 1.47 -9.46 10.39
CA ASN A 16 1.46 -8.19 9.66
C ASN A 16 0.15 -8.05 8.87
N GLN A 17 -0.15 -6.85 8.38
CA GLN A 17 -1.41 -6.58 7.67
C GLN A 17 -1.63 -7.57 6.52
N ARG A 18 -0.61 -7.81 5.68
CA ARG A 18 -0.66 -8.76 4.56
C ARG A 18 -0.96 -10.21 4.98
N GLU A 19 -0.60 -10.63 6.18
CA GLU A 19 -0.93 -11.95 6.73
C GLU A 19 -2.37 -11.99 7.25
N ASN A 20 -2.85 -10.92 7.89
CA ASN A 20 -4.26 -10.74 8.28
C ASN A 20 -5.19 -10.72 7.06
N ASP A 21 -4.85 -9.93 6.03
CA ASP A 21 -5.58 -9.78 4.76
C ASP A 21 -5.69 -11.11 3.99
N ARG A 22 -4.76 -12.04 4.24
CA ARG A 22 -4.72 -13.38 3.64
C ARG A 22 -5.39 -14.45 4.51
N HIS A 23 -5.87 -14.09 5.70
CA HIS A 23 -6.34 -15.01 6.73
C HIS A 23 -5.34 -16.14 7.02
N ALA A 24 -4.05 -15.78 7.09
CA ALA A 24 -2.98 -16.73 7.38
C ALA A 24 -3.20 -17.43 8.73
N LYS A 25 -2.92 -18.73 8.80
CA LYS A 25 -3.07 -19.48 10.05
C LYS A 25 -1.79 -19.44 10.87
N SER A 26 -1.94 -19.35 12.20
CA SER A 26 -0.78 -19.48 13.09
C SER A 26 -0.34 -20.95 13.13
N ILE A 27 0.93 -21.17 12.79
CA ILE A 27 1.59 -22.48 12.84
C ILE A 27 2.45 -22.67 14.08
N VAL A 28 2.58 -21.64 14.92
CA VAL A 28 3.40 -21.66 16.14
C VAL A 28 2.50 -21.53 17.37
N ASP A 29 2.79 -22.34 18.38
CA ASP A 29 2.13 -22.32 19.69
C ASP A 29 3.21 -22.42 20.79
N VAL A 30 2.97 -21.83 21.96
CA VAL A 30 3.98 -21.66 23.02
C VAL A 30 3.40 -22.03 24.39
N ASP A 31 4.01 -23.01 25.05
CA ASP A 31 3.67 -23.45 26.41
C ASP A 31 4.88 -23.29 27.33
N GLY A 32 4.87 -22.24 28.13
CA GLY A 32 6.03 -21.84 28.93
C GLY A 32 7.28 -21.72 28.05
N LYS A 33 8.34 -22.45 28.39
CA LYS A 33 9.63 -22.48 27.65
C LYS A 33 9.63 -23.37 26.40
N THR A 34 8.51 -24.01 26.08
CA THR A 34 8.37 -24.96 24.98
C THR A 34 7.65 -24.30 23.81
N ILE A 35 8.20 -24.45 22.61
CA ILE A 35 7.58 -24.03 21.36
C ILE A 35 7.17 -25.27 20.59
N PHE A 36 5.95 -25.22 20.07
CA PHE A 36 5.43 -26.20 19.15
C PHE A 36 5.23 -25.55 17.78
N ILE A 37 5.60 -26.28 16.73
CA ILE A 37 5.31 -25.90 15.34
C ILE A 37 4.50 -26.99 14.67
N MET A 38 3.45 -26.57 13.95
CA MET A 38 2.51 -27.43 13.24
C MET A 38 2.72 -27.29 11.74
N ASP A 39 2.79 -28.42 11.04
CA ASP A 39 2.87 -28.45 9.58
C ASP A 39 1.49 -28.15 8.97
N PRO A 40 1.34 -27.09 8.14
CA PRO A 40 0.07 -26.77 7.49
C PRO A 40 -0.37 -27.85 6.47
N LEU A 41 0.54 -28.70 6.00
CA LEU A 41 0.27 -29.79 5.05
C LEU A 41 0.05 -31.14 5.73
N SER A 42 0.51 -31.34 6.97
CA SER A 42 0.41 -32.62 7.68
C SER A 42 -0.11 -32.48 9.12
N SER A 43 -1.41 -32.76 9.30
CA SER A 43 -2.12 -32.56 10.58
C SER A 43 -1.78 -33.57 11.70
N GLN A 44 -0.64 -34.27 11.62
CA GLN A 44 -0.27 -35.34 12.56
C GLN A 44 1.11 -35.16 13.25
N GLU A 45 2.03 -34.37 12.71
CA GLU A 45 3.35 -34.14 13.33
C GLU A 45 3.49 -32.73 13.93
N ARG A 46 3.23 -32.61 15.24
CA ARG A 46 3.58 -31.42 16.02
C ARG A 46 5.03 -31.52 16.47
N LYS A 47 5.93 -30.70 15.91
CA LYS A 47 7.35 -30.68 16.32
C LYS A 47 7.52 -29.78 17.54
N GLN A 48 8.35 -30.21 18.49
CA GLN A 48 8.56 -29.56 19.77
C GLN A 48 10.03 -29.13 19.94
N PHE A 49 10.24 -27.93 20.45
CA PHE A 49 11.54 -27.37 20.81
C PHE A 49 11.46 -26.71 22.20
N SER A 50 12.56 -26.68 22.96
CA SER A 50 12.58 -26.08 24.32
C SER A 50 13.79 -25.17 24.53
N PHE A 51 13.52 -23.89 24.79
CA PHE A 51 14.52 -22.83 24.84
C PHE A 51 14.70 -22.27 26.25
N ASP A 52 15.60 -21.31 26.42
CA ASP A 52 15.85 -20.70 27.73
C ASP A 52 14.84 -19.60 28.03
N TYR A 53 14.43 -18.87 26.98
CA TYR A 53 13.37 -17.89 26.99
C TYR A 53 12.48 -18.02 25.75
N THR A 54 11.21 -17.71 25.91
CA THR A 54 10.17 -17.79 24.88
C THR A 54 9.28 -16.57 25.05
N TYR A 55 8.99 -15.88 23.94
CA TYR A 55 8.25 -14.63 23.93
C TYR A 55 7.10 -14.70 22.95
N TRP A 56 5.88 -14.69 23.48
CA TRP A 56 4.67 -14.56 22.70
C TRP A 56 4.33 -13.08 22.55
N SER A 57 4.52 -12.52 21.36
CA SER A 57 4.10 -11.15 21.06
C SER A 57 3.03 -11.14 19.96
N HIS A 58 2.21 -12.19 19.82
CA HIS A 58 1.34 -12.39 18.66
C HIS A 58 0.02 -11.59 18.72
N ASP A 59 -0.69 -11.71 19.85
CA ASP A 59 -2.01 -11.16 20.12
C ASP A 59 -2.10 -10.65 21.58
N ASP A 60 -3.31 -10.50 22.13
CA ASP A 60 -3.60 -10.05 23.51
C ASP A 60 -2.91 -8.74 23.94
N PHE A 61 -2.69 -7.83 22.98
CA PHE A 61 -2.09 -6.51 23.20
C PHE A 61 -3.05 -5.36 22.87
N ILE A 62 -2.90 -4.27 23.61
CA ILE A 62 -3.55 -2.99 23.35
C ILE A 62 -2.51 -1.90 23.09
N GLN A 63 -2.89 -0.92 22.28
CA GLN A 63 -2.10 0.29 22.09
C GLN A 63 -2.49 1.32 23.16
N ALA A 64 -1.57 1.62 24.07
CA ALA A 64 -1.76 2.64 25.08
C ALA A 64 -1.88 4.05 24.44
N PRO A 65 -2.44 5.06 25.15
CA PRO A 65 -2.49 6.44 24.66
C PRO A 65 -1.12 7.05 24.30
N SER A 66 -0.03 6.47 24.80
CA SER A 66 1.37 6.79 24.45
C SER A 66 1.86 6.13 23.15
N ALA A 67 0.98 5.46 22.41
CA ALA A 67 1.26 4.62 21.23
C ALA A 67 2.18 3.39 21.49
N ILE A 68 2.45 3.06 22.74
CA ILE A 68 3.22 1.88 23.16
C ILE A 68 2.30 0.65 23.20
N PHE A 69 2.78 -0.49 22.71
CA PHE A 69 2.06 -1.77 22.83
C PHE A 69 2.29 -2.39 24.21
N GLN A 70 1.19 -2.71 24.89
CA GLN A 70 1.19 -3.33 26.22
C GLN A 70 0.20 -4.50 26.25
N ALA A 71 0.35 -5.37 27.24
CA ALA A 71 -0.62 -6.43 27.54
C ALA A 71 -2.01 -5.82 27.83
N ASP A 72 -3.07 -6.48 27.35
CA ASP A 72 -4.46 -6.09 27.59
C ASP A 72 -4.86 -6.20 29.08
N ASP A 73 -4.47 -7.31 29.72
CA ASP A 73 -4.65 -7.56 31.16
C ASP A 73 -3.47 -8.36 31.76
N ILE A 74 -3.43 -8.50 33.08
CA ILE A 74 -2.45 -9.27 33.87
C ILE A 74 -2.40 -10.75 33.44
N SER A 75 -3.49 -11.30 32.89
CA SER A 75 -3.54 -12.65 32.34
C SER A 75 -3.10 -12.78 30.88
N SER A 76 -2.76 -11.67 30.21
CA SER A 76 -2.32 -11.69 28.81
C SER A 76 -1.01 -12.47 28.65
N SER A 77 -0.95 -13.25 27.56
CA SER A 77 0.25 -13.94 27.10
C SER A 77 1.31 -12.99 26.51
N TYR A 78 0.93 -11.75 26.19
CA TYR A 78 1.74 -10.79 25.44
C TYR A 78 3.05 -10.39 26.14
N ASN A 79 4.14 -10.41 25.39
CA ASN A 79 5.47 -10.01 25.87
C ASN A 79 5.98 -8.79 25.09
N SER A 80 6.11 -7.68 25.82
CA SER A 80 6.57 -6.40 25.29
C SER A 80 8.10 -6.35 25.10
N GLN A 81 8.57 -5.30 24.42
CA GLN A 81 10.00 -4.97 24.30
C GLN A 81 10.70 -4.91 25.68
N ARG A 82 10.00 -4.37 26.68
CA ARG A 82 10.52 -4.20 28.04
C ARG A 82 10.69 -5.55 28.76
N LYS A 83 9.78 -6.50 28.53
CA LYS A 83 9.85 -7.86 29.09
C LYS A 83 11.12 -8.59 28.67
N LEU A 84 11.53 -8.48 27.39
CA LEU A 84 12.81 -9.03 26.90
C LEU A 84 14.01 -8.44 27.68
N PHE A 85 14.02 -7.12 27.91
CA PHE A 85 15.09 -6.49 28.67
C PHE A 85 15.10 -6.94 30.13
N ASP A 86 13.95 -6.96 30.80
CA ASP A 86 13.89 -7.33 32.22
C ASP A 86 14.25 -8.81 32.48
N ASP A 87 14.01 -9.71 31.51
CA ASP A 87 14.32 -11.14 31.63
C ASP A 87 15.77 -11.54 31.33
N PHE A 88 16.44 -10.91 30.34
CA PHE A 88 17.85 -11.21 30.03
C PHE A 88 18.73 -9.97 29.80
N GLY A 89 18.20 -8.88 29.27
CA GLY A 89 18.95 -7.63 29.08
C GLY A 89 19.54 -7.07 30.39
N ARG A 90 18.79 -7.16 31.48
CA ARG A 90 19.21 -6.75 32.83
C ARG A 90 20.37 -7.60 33.37
N ASP A 91 20.42 -8.89 33.05
CA ASP A 91 21.49 -9.80 33.49
C ASP A 91 22.75 -9.68 32.62
N LEU A 92 22.60 -9.33 31.34
CA LEU A 92 23.71 -8.89 30.49
C LEU A 92 24.32 -7.58 31.03
N LEU A 93 23.49 -6.60 31.38
CA LEU A 93 23.96 -5.32 31.93
C LEU A 93 24.73 -5.51 33.25
N LYS A 94 24.20 -6.29 34.20
CA LYS A 94 24.93 -6.70 35.43
C LYS A 94 26.26 -7.40 35.10
N SER A 95 26.28 -8.25 34.08
CA SER A 95 27.48 -8.98 33.66
C SER A 95 28.54 -8.04 33.05
N ALA A 96 28.12 -7.02 32.30
CA ALA A 96 29.02 -5.96 31.80
C ALA A 96 29.64 -5.15 32.95
N PHE A 97 28.84 -4.69 33.93
CA PHE A 97 29.38 -4.07 35.15
C PHE A 97 30.31 -4.99 35.95
N SER A 98 30.11 -6.31 35.86
CA SER A 98 31.00 -7.30 36.47
C SER A 98 32.29 -7.55 35.66
N GLY A 99 32.48 -6.87 34.51
CA GLY A 99 33.67 -6.98 33.67
C GLY A 99 33.64 -8.14 32.66
N PHE A 100 32.48 -8.75 32.40
CA PHE A 100 32.34 -9.74 31.33
C PHE A 100 31.99 -9.06 30.01
N ASN A 101 32.53 -9.58 28.90
CA ASN A 101 31.99 -9.25 27.59
C ASN A 101 30.62 -9.91 27.42
N CYS A 102 29.74 -9.26 26.69
CA CYS A 102 28.38 -9.72 26.42
C CYS A 102 28.05 -9.57 24.93
N SER A 103 27.29 -10.50 24.37
CA SER A 103 26.90 -10.48 22.96
C SER A 103 25.44 -10.92 22.80
N VAL A 104 24.65 -10.16 22.06
CA VAL A 104 23.29 -10.53 21.63
C VAL A 104 23.23 -10.50 20.12
N PHE A 105 22.79 -11.59 19.49
CA PHE A 105 22.54 -11.61 18.04
C PHE A 105 21.11 -12.03 17.72
N ALA A 106 20.44 -11.24 16.88
CA ALA A 106 19.11 -11.56 16.36
C ALA A 106 19.22 -12.34 15.03
N TYR A 107 18.49 -13.45 14.92
CA TYR A 107 18.52 -14.36 13.75
C TYR A 107 17.09 -14.78 13.36
N GLY A 108 16.87 -15.02 12.07
CA GLY A 108 15.59 -15.41 11.47
C GLY A 108 15.33 -14.70 10.14
N GLN A 109 14.25 -15.04 9.44
CA GLN A 109 13.97 -14.50 8.10
C GLN A 109 13.75 -12.96 8.09
N THR A 110 13.84 -12.32 6.93
CA THR A 110 13.40 -10.93 6.74
C THR A 110 11.93 -10.78 7.14
N GLY A 111 11.64 -9.69 7.87
CA GLY A 111 10.29 -9.41 8.38
C GLY A 111 9.86 -10.27 9.58
N SER A 112 10.72 -11.11 10.18
CA SER A 112 10.38 -11.88 11.39
C SER A 112 10.44 -11.10 12.71
N GLY A 113 11.10 -9.94 12.75
CA GLY A 113 11.16 -9.08 13.93
C GLY A 113 12.55 -8.80 14.52
N LYS A 114 13.65 -9.17 13.84
CA LYS A 114 15.04 -8.92 14.27
C LYS A 114 15.31 -7.45 14.66
N SER A 115 15.29 -6.53 13.69
CA SER A 115 15.53 -5.10 13.92
C SER A 115 14.51 -4.45 14.88
N TYR A 116 13.25 -4.91 14.87
CA TYR A 116 12.25 -4.47 15.85
C TYR A 116 12.65 -4.84 17.28
N SER A 117 13.18 -6.04 17.50
CA SER A 117 13.61 -6.46 18.83
C SER A 117 14.91 -5.79 19.26
N MET A 118 15.84 -5.57 18.34
CA MET A 118 17.15 -4.97 18.63
C MET A 118 17.06 -3.44 18.82
N ILE A 119 16.49 -2.71 17.86
CA ILE A 119 16.45 -1.25 17.84
C ILE A 119 15.07 -0.72 18.24
N GLY A 120 13.99 -1.33 17.72
CA GLY A 120 12.61 -0.85 17.91
C GLY A 120 12.22 0.30 16.99
N TYR A 121 10.95 0.73 17.07
CA TYR A 121 10.38 1.75 16.19
C TYR A 121 9.60 2.82 16.97
N GLY A 122 9.88 4.10 16.70
CA GLY A 122 9.21 5.22 17.35
C GLY A 122 9.27 5.14 18.87
N VAL A 123 8.10 5.12 19.52
CA VAL A 123 7.97 4.96 20.99
C VAL A 123 8.29 3.54 21.47
N ASN A 124 8.16 2.52 20.61
CA ASN A 124 8.39 1.11 20.96
C ASN A 124 9.89 0.76 20.83
N ARG A 125 10.71 1.35 21.71
CA ARG A 125 12.17 1.13 21.80
C ARG A 125 12.52 -0.35 21.96
N GLY A 126 13.59 -0.79 21.33
CA GLY A 126 14.12 -2.17 21.40
C GLY A 126 15.12 -2.40 22.52
N LEU A 127 15.79 -3.54 22.47
CA LEU A 127 16.78 -3.96 23.47
C LEU A 127 17.95 -2.98 23.60
N ILE A 128 18.49 -2.47 22.48
CA ILE A 128 19.65 -1.56 22.50
C ILE A 128 19.30 -0.26 23.21
N PRO A 129 18.26 0.53 22.82
CA PRO A 129 17.99 1.79 23.50
C PRO A 129 17.58 1.60 24.97
N ILE A 130 16.83 0.53 25.30
CA ILE A 130 16.47 0.24 26.70
C ILE A 130 17.73 -0.06 27.53
N THR A 131 18.64 -0.91 27.02
CA THR A 131 19.89 -1.24 27.73
C THR A 131 20.77 -0.02 27.90
N CYS A 132 20.87 0.85 26.89
CA CYS A 132 21.64 2.10 26.99
C CYS A 132 21.04 3.07 28.02
N ASN A 133 19.71 3.15 28.14
CA ASN A 133 19.07 4.01 29.14
C ASN A 133 19.38 3.50 30.56
N GLU A 134 19.14 2.21 30.81
CA GLU A 134 19.37 1.59 32.13
C GLU A 134 20.88 1.54 32.48
N LEU A 135 21.78 1.45 31.48
CA LEU A 135 23.22 1.58 31.68
C LEU A 135 23.59 2.93 32.32
N PHE A 136 23.07 4.04 31.79
CA PHE A 136 23.37 5.37 32.35
C PHE A 136 22.66 5.60 33.69
N GLU A 137 21.45 5.08 33.89
CA GLU A 137 20.81 5.08 35.21
C GLU A 137 21.61 4.26 36.23
N GLU A 138 22.13 3.09 35.87
CA GLU A 138 22.96 2.27 36.75
C GLU A 138 24.35 2.88 37.01
N ILE A 139 24.93 3.61 36.03
CA ILE A 139 26.12 4.44 36.24
C ILE A 139 25.84 5.53 37.28
N GLU A 140 24.78 6.34 37.12
CA GLU A 140 24.41 7.39 38.10
C GLU A 140 24.21 6.81 39.51
N ASN A 141 23.52 5.67 39.62
CA ASN A 141 23.31 4.98 40.90
C ASN A 141 24.59 4.39 41.51
N LYS A 142 25.65 4.18 40.72
CA LYS A 142 26.95 3.64 41.15
C LYS A 142 28.08 4.67 41.19
N LYS A 143 27.81 5.96 40.96
CA LYS A 143 28.81 7.02 41.12
C LYS A 143 29.24 7.12 42.57
N ASP A 144 30.46 6.67 42.86
CA ASP A 144 31.19 6.99 44.07
C ASP A 144 32.42 7.85 43.74
N SER A 145 33.17 8.28 44.77
CA SER A 145 34.35 9.13 44.58
C SER A 145 35.61 8.39 44.12
N HIS A 146 35.55 7.07 43.94
CA HIS A 146 36.70 6.21 43.62
C HIS A 146 36.55 5.51 42.26
N THR A 147 35.34 5.44 41.70
CA THR A 147 35.02 4.70 40.47
C THR A 147 34.58 5.64 39.36
N HIS A 148 35.39 5.73 38.30
CA HIS A 148 35.09 6.53 37.11
C HIS A 148 34.64 5.61 35.97
N PHE A 149 33.51 5.97 35.34
CA PHE A 149 32.93 5.23 34.23
C PHE A 149 33.21 5.93 32.90
N GLN A 150 33.67 5.18 31.91
CA GLN A 150 33.91 5.66 30.55
C GLN A 150 33.12 4.79 29.57
N VAL A 151 32.26 5.42 28.78
CA VAL A 151 31.38 4.73 27.82
C VAL A 151 31.69 5.22 26.40
N THR A 152 31.99 4.29 25.49
CA THR A 152 32.07 4.57 24.05
C THR A 152 31.13 3.68 23.27
N LEU A 153 30.64 4.19 22.14
CA LEU A 153 29.77 3.48 21.22
C LEU A 153 30.36 3.49 19.80
N SER A 154 30.32 2.35 19.13
CA SER A 154 30.58 2.25 17.69
C SER A 154 29.43 1.52 16.99
N MET A 155 29.25 1.80 15.70
CA MET A 155 28.19 1.18 14.89
C MET A 155 28.71 0.95 13.48
N MET A 156 28.61 -0.29 13.00
CA MET A 156 29.08 -0.70 11.69
C MET A 156 28.09 -1.59 10.96
N GLU A 157 28.23 -1.64 9.64
CA GLU A 157 27.49 -2.49 8.72
C GLU A 157 28.45 -3.46 8.03
N VAL A 158 28.07 -4.74 7.92
CA VAL A 158 28.75 -5.74 7.09
C VAL A 158 27.84 -6.10 5.93
N TYR A 159 28.24 -5.70 4.72
CA TYR A 159 27.49 -5.94 3.48
C TYR A 159 28.43 -6.43 2.40
N ASN A 160 28.05 -7.49 1.66
CA ASN A 160 28.87 -8.05 0.59
C ASN A 160 30.34 -8.33 1.01
N GLU A 161 30.52 -8.89 2.21
CA GLU A 161 31.82 -9.14 2.88
C GLU A 161 32.69 -7.90 3.19
N GLN A 162 32.20 -6.69 2.92
CA GLN A 162 32.85 -5.42 3.23
C GLN A 162 32.30 -4.83 4.54
N VAL A 163 33.18 -4.23 5.35
CA VAL A 163 32.80 -3.51 6.58
C VAL A 163 32.71 -2.03 6.28
N ARG A 164 31.65 -1.38 6.78
CA ARG A 164 31.43 0.06 6.68
C ARG A 164 31.13 0.65 8.05
N ASP A 165 31.79 1.76 8.36
CA ASP A 165 31.48 2.60 9.51
C ASP A 165 30.18 3.38 9.28
N LEU A 166 29.24 3.32 10.22
CA LEU A 166 27.98 4.06 10.17
C LEU A 166 28.01 5.40 10.93
N LEU A 167 29.08 5.71 11.67
CA LEU A 167 29.29 6.96 12.42
C LEU A 167 30.43 7.83 11.84
N SER A 168 31.17 7.33 10.86
CA SER A 168 32.22 8.09 10.18
C SER A 168 31.68 9.24 9.33
N ARG A 169 32.32 10.41 9.47
CA ARG A 169 31.97 11.66 8.75
C ARG A 169 32.70 11.85 7.43
N LYS A 170 33.72 11.02 7.15
CA LYS A 170 34.45 11.06 5.89
C LYS A 170 33.62 10.31 4.83
N MET A 171 33.65 10.79 3.59
CA MET A 171 32.83 10.27 2.50
C MET A 171 32.90 8.73 2.39
N PRO A 172 31.78 8.01 2.12
CA PRO A 172 31.65 6.58 2.47
C PRO A 172 32.35 5.59 1.53
N LYS A 173 33.43 6.00 0.84
CA LYS A 173 34.08 5.24 -0.23
C LYS A 173 35.16 4.25 0.24
N ALA A 174 35.62 4.33 1.49
CA ALA A 174 36.59 3.40 2.04
C ALA A 174 35.87 2.37 2.94
N CYS A 175 35.90 1.10 2.55
CA CYS A 175 35.51 0.00 3.43
C CYS A 175 36.63 -0.24 4.45
N LEU A 176 36.28 -0.59 5.69
CA LEU A 176 37.26 -0.86 6.73
C LEU A 176 37.90 -2.24 6.51
N THR A 177 39.24 -2.29 6.63
CA THR A 177 40.00 -3.55 6.57
C THR A 177 39.88 -4.30 7.90
N VAL A 178 39.54 -5.59 7.85
CA VAL A 178 39.49 -6.46 9.04
C VAL A 178 40.85 -7.13 9.27
N ARG A 179 41.48 -6.86 10.40
CA ARG A 179 42.79 -7.42 10.80
C ARG A 179 42.66 -8.36 11.99
N GLN A 180 43.72 -9.13 12.25
CA GLN A 180 43.82 -10.03 13.41
C GLN A 180 44.85 -9.49 14.40
N HIS A 181 44.50 -9.42 15.68
CA HIS A 181 45.40 -9.00 16.75
C HIS A 181 46.40 -10.14 17.05
N PRO A 182 47.73 -9.90 17.10
CA PRO A 182 48.71 -10.97 17.30
C PRO A 182 48.57 -11.69 18.64
N THR A 183 48.52 -10.93 19.75
CA THR A 183 48.50 -11.46 21.12
C THR A 183 47.18 -12.17 21.48
N SER A 184 46.03 -11.58 21.11
CA SER A 184 44.71 -12.14 21.48
C SER A 184 44.09 -13.05 20.42
N GLY A 185 44.56 -12.99 19.16
CA GLY A 185 44.09 -13.83 18.07
C GLY A 185 42.69 -13.48 17.55
N TYR A 186 42.03 -12.44 18.04
CA TYR A 186 40.71 -11.99 17.57
C TYR A 186 40.80 -11.02 16.39
N PHE A 187 39.72 -10.92 15.62
CA PHE A 187 39.64 -9.96 14.51
C PHE A 187 38.95 -8.66 14.92
N TYR A 188 39.40 -7.55 14.34
CA TYR A 188 38.82 -6.22 14.53
C TYR A 188 38.86 -5.41 13.22
N PRO A 189 37.91 -4.49 13.02
CA PRO A 189 37.96 -3.54 11.91
C PRO A 189 38.93 -2.40 12.22
N GLN A 190 39.88 -2.16 11.32
CA GLN A 190 40.81 -1.05 11.41
C GLN A 190 40.08 0.29 11.22
N ASP A 191 40.46 1.31 11.99
CA ASP A 191 39.93 2.69 11.95
C ASP A 191 38.41 2.84 12.10
N LEU A 192 37.72 1.87 12.72
CA LEU A 192 36.34 2.03 13.16
C LEU A 192 36.21 3.17 14.18
N CYS A 193 35.26 4.07 13.97
CA CYS A 193 35.00 5.20 14.85
C CYS A 193 34.33 4.74 16.16
N THR A 194 35.00 4.99 17.29
CA THR A 194 34.47 4.84 18.64
C THR A 194 34.14 6.21 19.23
N MET A 195 32.86 6.47 19.46
CA MET A 195 32.36 7.77 19.92
C MET A 195 32.12 7.77 21.43
N PRO A 196 32.80 8.62 22.23
CA PRO A 196 32.47 8.86 23.63
C PRO A 196 31.05 9.36 23.82
N VAL A 197 30.36 8.85 24.84
CA VAL A 197 28.98 9.22 25.22
C VAL A 197 28.86 9.36 26.73
N ASP A 198 28.06 10.33 27.19
CA ASP A 198 27.92 10.70 28.61
C ASP A 198 26.50 10.48 29.14
N ASN A 199 25.52 10.30 28.25
CA ASN A 199 24.13 10.09 28.60
C ASN A 199 23.37 9.37 27.47
N TYR A 200 22.18 8.86 27.78
CA TYR A 200 21.32 8.17 26.83
C TYR A 200 20.96 9.01 25.58
N LYS A 201 20.81 10.34 25.69
CA LYS A 201 20.44 11.20 24.54
C LYS A 201 21.56 11.27 23.50
N ASP A 202 22.82 11.22 23.94
CA ASP A 202 23.97 11.15 23.03
C ASP A 202 23.97 9.83 22.24
N VAL A 203 23.61 8.72 22.90
CA VAL A 203 23.44 7.40 22.28
C VAL A 203 22.25 7.36 21.31
N GLU A 204 21.08 7.86 21.72
CA GLU A 204 19.87 7.91 20.88
C GLU A 204 20.11 8.68 19.58
N ARG A 205 20.88 9.78 19.65
CA ARG A 205 21.34 10.53 18.47
C ARG A 205 22.28 9.72 17.59
N LEU A 206 23.30 9.06 18.14
CA LEU A 206 24.25 8.25 17.35
C LEU A 206 23.56 7.07 16.65
N LEU A 207 22.63 6.40 17.34
CA LEU A 207 21.82 5.33 16.74
C LEU A 207 20.98 5.87 15.57
N SER A 208 20.38 7.05 15.73
CA SER A 208 19.61 7.71 14.67
C SER A 208 20.48 8.08 13.46
N GLU A 209 21.66 8.66 13.69
CA GLU A 209 22.65 9.00 12.66
C GLU A 209 23.11 7.75 11.89
N GLY A 210 23.42 6.65 12.60
CA GLY A 210 23.82 5.38 12.00
C GLY A 210 22.71 4.70 11.17
N ILE A 211 21.46 4.74 11.65
CA ILE A 211 20.30 4.22 10.91
C ILE A 211 20.07 5.04 9.63
N GLN A 212 20.20 6.37 9.69
CA GLN A 212 20.08 7.23 8.51
C GLN A 212 21.19 6.94 7.49
N ASN A 213 22.43 6.79 7.94
CA ASN A 213 23.57 6.47 7.08
C ASN A 213 23.41 5.10 6.38
N ARG A 214 22.82 4.11 7.06
CA ARG A 214 22.42 2.80 6.49
C ARG A 214 21.33 2.97 5.41
N THR A 215 20.35 3.85 5.64
CA THR A 215 19.27 4.12 4.68
C THR A 215 19.76 4.83 3.42
N ILE A 216 20.61 5.85 3.53
CA ILE A 216 21.16 6.58 2.38
C ILE A 216 22.04 5.66 1.50
N ALA A 217 22.70 4.67 2.10
CA ALA A 217 23.37 3.60 1.36
C ALA A 217 22.38 2.73 0.56
N SER A 218 21.26 2.36 1.21
CA SER A 218 20.18 1.52 0.68
C SER A 218 19.31 2.17 -0.42
N THR A 219 19.49 3.46 -0.68
CA THR A 219 18.77 4.19 -1.75
C THR A 219 19.61 4.39 -3.01
N ASN A 220 20.93 4.26 -2.91
CA ASN A 220 21.84 4.23 -4.06
C ASN A 220 21.97 2.83 -4.69
N MET A 221 21.63 1.77 -3.95
CA MET A 221 21.56 0.39 -4.44
C MET A 221 20.34 -0.32 -3.82
N ASN A 222 19.59 -1.09 -4.62
CA ASN A 222 18.29 -1.66 -4.25
C ASN A 222 18.25 -2.39 -2.89
N ARG A 223 17.27 -2.02 -2.02
CA ARG A 223 16.77 -2.78 -0.85
C ARG A 223 17.85 -3.46 0.02
N THR A 224 18.94 -2.75 0.30
CA THR A 224 20.11 -3.26 1.02
C THR A 224 19.84 -3.65 2.49
N SER A 225 18.93 -2.97 3.17
CA SER A 225 18.75 -3.08 4.63
C SER A 225 18.37 -4.47 5.17
N SER A 226 17.83 -5.38 4.36
CA SER A 226 17.54 -6.76 4.75
C SER A 226 18.68 -7.75 4.48
N ARG A 227 19.72 -7.30 3.77
CA ARG A 227 20.86 -8.11 3.26
C ARG A 227 22.18 -7.83 3.97
N ALA A 228 22.22 -6.82 4.82
CA ALA A 228 23.41 -6.42 5.56
C ALA A 228 23.25 -6.74 7.06
N HIS A 229 24.37 -7.03 7.73
CA HIS A 229 24.42 -7.23 9.18
C HIS A 229 24.79 -5.92 9.85
N THR A 230 24.03 -5.48 10.85
CA THR A 230 24.36 -4.28 11.64
C THR A 230 24.93 -4.70 12.98
N ILE A 231 26.08 -4.14 13.38
CA ILE A 231 26.72 -4.41 14.66
C ILE A 231 26.86 -3.08 15.41
N VAL A 232 26.19 -2.98 16.56
CA VAL A 232 26.35 -1.87 17.53
C VAL A 232 27.17 -2.40 18.69
N THR A 233 28.28 -1.75 19.01
CA THR A 233 29.16 -2.14 20.11
C THR A 233 29.24 -1.01 21.13
N ILE A 234 29.08 -1.36 22.40
CA ILE A 234 29.24 -0.46 23.54
C ILE A 234 30.42 -0.97 24.36
N HIS A 235 31.42 -0.13 24.58
CA HIS A 235 32.49 -0.41 25.54
C HIS A 235 32.23 0.36 26.83
N LEU A 236 32.27 -0.35 27.95
CA LEU A 236 32.15 0.18 29.30
C LEU A 236 33.45 -0.14 30.04
N ASP A 237 34.24 0.91 30.28
CA ASP A 237 35.45 0.88 31.08
C ASP A 237 35.16 1.47 32.48
N GLN A 238 35.57 0.75 33.52
CA GLN A 238 35.43 1.12 34.92
C GLN A 238 36.84 1.28 35.50
N ILE A 239 37.20 2.51 35.87
CA ILE A 239 38.48 2.85 36.49
C ILE A 239 38.24 2.99 37.99
N ILE A 240 38.68 1.99 38.74
CA ILE A 240 38.49 1.87 40.19
C ILE A 240 39.80 2.27 40.88
N GLN A 241 39.79 3.39 41.59
CA GLN A 241 40.91 3.83 42.41
C GLN A 241 40.93 3.06 43.72
N THR A 242 42.02 2.35 43.98
CA THR A 242 42.29 1.74 45.29
C THR A 242 43.33 2.56 46.04
N ASN A 243 43.58 2.24 47.32
CA ASN A 243 44.56 2.95 48.15
C ASN A 243 46.02 2.88 47.65
N TYR A 244 46.32 2.03 46.67
CA TYR A 244 47.67 1.76 46.18
C TYR A 244 47.80 1.74 44.65
N ASP A 245 46.83 1.13 43.96
CA ASP A 245 46.81 0.99 42.49
C ASP A 245 45.49 1.49 41.87
N GLU A 246 45.51 1.93 40.61
CA GLU A 246 44.30 2.06 39.79
C GLU A 246 44.01 0.76 39.03
N ILE A 247 42.78 0.26 39.12
CA ILE A 247 42.32 -0.96 38.46
C ILE A 247 41.39 -0.59 37.31
N LYS A 248 41.69 -1.07 36.10
CA LYS A 248 40.82 -0.92 34.93
C LYS A 248 40.07 -2.22 34.67
N ARG A 249 38.75 -2.21 34.88
CA ARG A 249 37.84 -3.30 34.50
C ARG A 249 37.12 -2.93 33.21
N MET A 250 37.19 -3.80 32.21
CA MET A 250 36.71 -3.54 30.85
C MET A 250 35.60 -4.51 30.47
N SER A 251 34.59 -4.02 29.76
CA SER A 251 33.51 -4.86 29.22
C SER A 251 33.06 -4.35 27.86
N THR A 252 32.73 -5.27 26.96
CA THR A 252 32.20 -4.95 25.63
C THR A 252 30.84 -5.63 25.46
N MET A 253 29.80 -4.85 25.16
CA MET A 253 28.47 -5.33 24.81
C MET A 253 28.26 -5.21 23.30
N ASN A 254 28.12 -6.34 22.60
CA ASN A 254 27.88 -6.40 21.17
C ASN A 254 26.42 -6.72 20.87
N PHE A 255 25.75 -5.87 20.09
CA PHE A 255 24.38 -6.06 19.64
C PHE A 255 24.36 -6.21 18.12
N ILE A 256 23.99 -7.40 17.65
CA ILE A 256 24.14 -7.83 16.26
C ILE A 256 22.75 -8.09 15.66
N ASP A 257 22.35 -7.29 14.67
CA ASP A 257 21.15 -7.49 13.86
C ASP A 257 21.60 -8.15 12.54
N LEU A 258 21.40 -9.46 12.40
CA LEU A 258 21.84 -10.20 11.22
C LEU A 258 20.95 -9.92 10.00
N ALA A 259 21.43 -10.25 8.80
CA ALA A 259 20.63 -10.30 7.58
C ALA A 259 19.50 -11.36 7.66
N GLY A 260 18.57 -11.34 6.69
CA GLY A 260 17.56 -12.40 6.54
C GLY A 260 18.18 -13.79 6.36
N SER A 261 17.68 -14.79 7.10
CA SER A 261 18.13 -16.19 6.99
C SER A 261 17.55 -16.95 5.79
N GLU A 262 16.58 -16.36 5.08
CA GLU A 262 15.85 -17.04 4.01
C GLU A 262 16.72 -17.37 2.79
N THR A 263 16.59 -18.59 2.27
CA THR A 263 17.38 -19.02 1.10
C THR A 263 16.64 -18.69 -0.20
N LEU A 264 17.02 -17.58 -0.86
CA LEU A 264 16.45 -17.19 -2.16
C LEU A 264 17.00 -18.06 -3.31
N THR A 265 16.43 -19.24 -3.52
CA THR A 265 16.79 -20.17 -4.61
C THR A 265 16.24 -19.74 -5.97
N ASN A 266 16.78 -18.67 -6.56
CA ASN A 266 16.53 -18.29 -7.97
C ASN A 266 17.77 -18.58 -8.84
N PRO A 267 17.85 -19.75 -9.51
CA PRO A 267 19.01 -20.15 -10.33
C PRO A 267 19.16 -19.38 -11.68
N GLY A 268 18.43 -18.28 -11.90
CA GLY A 268 18.38 -17.56 -13.17
C GLY A 268 19.34 -16.36 -13.34
N ILE A 269 20.03 -15.96 -12.28
CA ILE A 269 20.68 -14.64 -12.13
C ILE A 269 22.16 -14.72 -12.47
N SER A 270 22.73 -13.68 -13.06
CA SER A 270 24.14 -13.68 -13.48
C SER A 270 24.83 -12.32 -13.23
N GLY A 271 26.16 -12.29 -13.33
CA GLY A 271 26.95 -11.07 -13.09
C GLY A 271 27.02 -10.64 -11.63
N ASP A 272 27.25 -9.34 -11.39
CA ASP A 272 27.58 -8.81 -10.06
C ASP A 272 26.49 -9.02 -9.00
N ARG A 273 25.22 -9.11 -9.41
CA ARG A 273 24.10 -9.45 -8.51
C ARG A 273 24.16 -10.89 -8.01
N LEU A 274 24.72 -11.82 -8.80
CA LEU A 274 25.01 -13.19 -8.34
C LEU A 274 26.17 -13.18 -7.35
N ASN A 275 27.22 -12.39 -7.59
CA ASN A 275 28.35 -12.24 -6.68
C ASN A 275 27.91 -11.65 -5.32
N GLU A 276 27.12 -10.57 -5.35
CA GLU A 276 26.50 -9.96 -4.16
C GLU A 276 25.69 -10.98 -3.35
N ARG A 277 24.75 -11.70 -4.00
CA ARG A 277 23.93 -12.75 -3.37
C ARG A 277 24.79 -13.89 -2.81
N THR A 278 25.82 -14.32 -3.54
CA THR A 278 26.75 -15.37 -3.10
C THR A 278 27.51 -14.95 -1.85
N ASN A 279 27.96 -13.69 -1.77
CA ASN A 279 28.68 -13.17 -0.62
C ASN A 279 27.77 -12.90 0.60
N ILE A 280 26.54 -12.42 0.39
CA ILE A 280 25.55 -12.30 1.47
C ILE A 280 25.26 -13.70 2.05
N ASN A 281 24.94 -14.68 1.20
CA ASN A 281 24.66 -16.04 1.67
C ASN A 281 25.91 -16.68 2.30
N ARG A 282 27.12 -16.44 1.77
CA ARG A 282 28.39 -16.88 2.36
C ARG A 282 28.53 -16.42 3.81
N SER A 283 28.21 -15.17 4.12
CA SER A 283 28.34 -14.65 5.50
C SER A 283 27.52 -15.47 6.52
N LEU A 284 26.27 -15.83 6.16
CA LEU A 284 25.37 -16.64 6.97
C LEU A 284 25.71 -18.14 6.91
N SER A 285 25.98 -18.71 5.74
CA SER A 285 26.36 -20.12 5.60
C SER A 285 27.65 -20.44 6.36
N THR A 286 28.66 -19.58 6.31
CA THR A 286 29.88 -19.73 7.12
C THR A 286 29.56 -19.62 8.62
N PHE A 287 28.64 -18.73 9.03
CA PHE A 287 28.18 -18.65 10.42
C PHE A 287 27.49 -19.95 10.89
N GLU A 288 26.65 -20.56 10.06
CA GLU A 288 26.04 -21.87 10.36
C GLU A 288 27.06 -23.02 10.40
N ASN A 289 28.10 -22.96 9.55
CA ASN A 289 29.22 -23.90 9.57
C ASN A 289 30.06 -23.75 10.85
N VAL A 290 30.32 -22.51 11.30
CA VAL A 290 30.99 -22.21 12.58
C VAL A 290 30.18 -22.77 13.75
N VAL A 291 28.87 -22.53 13.78
CA VAL A 291 27.97 -23.09 14.80
C VAL A 291 28.03 -24.62 14.81
N SER A 292 27.92 -25.26 13.65
CA SER A 292 27.94 -26.72 13.55
C SER A 292 29.28 -27.32 14.02
N ALA A 293 30.40 -26.73 13.60
CA ALA A 293 31.74 -27.15 14.05
C ALA A 293 31.97 -26.96 15.56
N LEU A 294 31.37 -25.92 16.17
CA LEU A 294 31.42 -25.70 17.62
C LEU A 294 30.57 -26.71 18.41
N VAL A 295 29.41 -27.10 17.87
CA VAL A 295 28.53 -28.13 18.47
C VAL A 295 29.16 -29.52 18.39
N ASP A 296 29.81 -29.86 17.28
CA ASP A 296 30.56 -31.12 17.15
C ASP A 296 31.73 -31.17 18.15
N ARG A 297 32.43 -30.04 18.32
CA ARG A 297 33.52 -29.88 19.27
C ARG A 297 33.06 -29.99 20.73
N SER A 298 31.91 -29.42 21.10
CA SER A 298 31.35 -29.57 22.46
C SER A 298 30.81 -30.98 22.73
N SER A 299 30.47 -31.74 21.68
CA SER A 299 29.99 -33.12 21.75
C SER A 299 31.10 -34.17 21.81
N GLY A 300 32.38 -33.77 21.86
CA GLY A 300 33.53 -34.67 22.03
C GLY A 300 33.98 -35.42 20.77
N VAL A 301 33.40 -35.12 19.60
CA VAL A 301 33.74 -35.80 18.34
C VAL A 301 35.01 -35.18 17.74
N LYS A 302 36.13 -35.92 17.83
CA LYS A 302 37.48 -35.59 17.29
C LYS A 302 38.07 -34.24 17.75
N GLN A 303 39.16 -34.31 18.52
CA GLN A 303 40.00 -33.18 19.00
C GLN A 303 40.65 -32.26 17.92
N LYS A 304 40.32 -32.40 16.64
CA LYS A 304 40.84 -31.59 15.53
C LYS A 304 39.75 -31.09 14.55
N CYS A 305 38.57 -30.72 15.06
CA CYS A 305 37.61 -29.97 14.23
C CYS A 305 38.08 -28.50 14.11
N PHE A 306 38.46 -28.10 12.89
CA PHE A 306 38.83 -26.70 12.58
C PHE A 306 37.56 -25.87 12.44
N VAL A 307 37.46 -24.77 13.19
CA VAL A 307 36.28 -23.88 13.17
C VAL A 307 36.52 -22.76 12.15
N PRO A 308 35.68 -22.62 11.10
CA PRO A 308 35.97 -21.80 9.91
C PRO A 308 35.76 -20.28 10.07
N TYR A 309 36.10 -19.67 11.21
CA TYR A 309 35.89 -18.23 11.46
C TYR A 309 36.47 -17.30 10.38
N ARG A 310 37.55 -17.72 9.71
CA ARG A 310 38.26 -16.93 8.70
C ARG A 310 37.54 -16.87 7.33
N GLU A 311 36.54 -17.71 7.10
CA GLU A 311 35.89 -17.85 5.78
C GLU A 311 34.92 -16.71 5.44
N SER A 312 34.38 -15.98 6.43
CA SER A 312 33.61 -14.76 6.21
C SER A 312 34.01 -13.60 7.12
N THR A 313 33.75 -12.37 6.66
CA THR A 313 33.98 -11.13 7.42
C THR A 313 33.13 -11.09 8.68
N LEU A 314 31.87 -11.55 8.61
CA LEU A 314 31.00 -11.66 9.78
C LEU A 314 31.60 -12.58 10.85
N THR A 315 31.99 -13.81 10.48
CA THR A 315 32.48 -14.80 11.47
C THR A 315 33.82 -14.44 12.08
N LYS A 316 34.66 -13.65 11.39
CA LYS A 316 35.85 -13.02 11.96
C LYS A 316 35.46 -12.10 13.12
N LEU A 317 34.58 -11.13 12.87
CA LEU A 317 34.21 -10.09 13.83
C LEU A 317 33.49 -10.65 15.07
N ILE A 318 32.65 -11.68 14.90
CA ILE A 318 31.91 -12.29 16.02
C ILE A 318 32.62 -13.50 16.64
N GLN A 319 33.88 -13.78 16.30
CA GLN A 319 34.65 -14.91 16.85
C GLN A 319 34.65 -14.94 18.38
N ASN A 320 34.75 -13.77 19.04
CA ASN A 320 34.72 -13.72 20.51
C ASN A 320 33.32 -14.03 21.11
N SER A 321 32.25 -13.92 20.31
CA SER A 321 30.88 -14.22 20.72
C SER A 321 30.53 -15.71 20.62
N LEU A 322 31.16 -16.46 19.71
CA LEU A 322 30.88 -17.87 19.48
C LEU A 322 32.09 -18.72 19.87
N GLY A 323 32.03 -19.43 20.99
CA GLY A 323 33.14 -20.24 21.50
C GLY A 323 34.30 -19.44 22.12
N GLY A 324 34.12 -18.12 22.31
CA GLY A 324 35.13 -17.20 22.85
C GLY A 324 34.82 -16.69 24.27
N ASN A 325 35.44 -15.57 24.64
CA ASN A 325 35.23 -14.87 25.91
C ASN A 325 34.12 -13.81 25.77
N SER A 326 32.87 -14.27 25.72
CA SER A 326 31.67 -13.44 25.83
C SER A 326 30.47 -14.24 26.35
N LYS A 327 29.66 -13.63 27.23
CA LYS A 327 28.33 -14.14 27.58
C LYS A 327 27.39 -13.89 26.42
N THR A 328 26.92 -14.94 25.77
CA THR A 328 26.22 -14.81 24.48
C THR A 328 24.79 -15.32 24.54
N ILE A 329 23.89 -14.53 23.97
CA ILE A 329 22.47 -14.84 23.84
C ILE A 329 22.06 -14.73 22.37
N MET A 330 21.42 -15.78 21.85
CA MET A 330 20.75 -15.74 20.56
C MET A 330 19.29 -15.32 20.75
N LEU A 331 18.82 -14.38 19.94
CA LEU A 331 17.41 -14.02 19.82
C LEU A 331 16.87 -14.50 18.47
N ALA A 332 16.21 -15.66 18.46
CA ALA A 332 15.55 -16.18 17.26
C ALA A 332 14.18 -15.51 17.09
N THR A 333 13.95 -14.79 15.99
CA THR A 333 12.66 -14.13 15.71
C THR A 333 11.90 -14.89 14.63
N LEU A 334 10.60 -15.13 14.86
CA LEU A 334 9.76 -16.01 14.06
C LEU A 334 8.54 -15.31 13.46
N SER A 335 8.16 -15.72 12.25
CA SER A 335 6.83 -15.40 11.71
C SER A 335 5.81 -16.45 12.17
N PRO A 336 4.61 -16.04 12.60
CA PRO A 336 3.51 -16.96 12.93
C PRO A 336 2.84 -17.60 11.71
N ALA A 337 3.00 -17.05 10.50
CA ALA A 337 2.18 -17.43 9.35
C ALA A 337 2.59 -18.75 8.67
N ASP A 338 1.58 -19.57 8.33
CA ASP A 338 1.67 -20.82 7.58
C ASP A 338 2.58 -20.79 6.34
N VAL A 339 2.51 -19.72 5.53
CA VAL A 339 3.38 -19.51 4.35
C VAL A 339 4.88 -19.48 4.68
N ASN A 340 5.24 -19.26 5.94
CA ASN A 340 6.62 -19.19 6.43
C ASN A 340 7.06 -20.47 7.19
N TYR A 341 6.28 -21.56 7.16
CA TYR A 341 6.55 -22.79 7.93
C TYR A 341 7.99 -23.30 7.81
N HIS A 342 8.54 -23.40 6.60
CA HIS A 342 9.89 -23.91 6.39
C HIS A 342 10.96 -23.00 7.03
N GLU A 343 10.84 -21.68 6.88
CA GLU A 343 11.80 -20.72 7.44
C GLU A 343 11.72 -20.64 8.97
N THR A 344 10.50 -20.70 9.52
CA THR A 344 10.26 -20.80 10.96
C THR A 344 10.84 -22.10 11.54
N LEU A 345 10.65 -23.24 10.88
CA LEU A 345 11.22 -24.54 11.28
C LEU A 345 12.76 -24.54 11.19
N ASN A 346 13.33 -23.97 10.13
CA ASN A 346 14.79 -23.83 9.97
C ASN A 346 15.37 -22.97 11.09
N THR A 347 14.73 -21.84 11.40
CA THR A 347 15.13 -20.93 12.48
C THR A 347 15.13 -21.62 13.84
N LEU A 348 14.06 -22.36 14.17
CA LEU A 348 13.96 -23.16 15.39
C LEU A 348 15.04 -24.26 15.48
N SER A 349 15.26 -24.98 14.38
CA SER A 349 16.24 -26.07 14.29
C SER A 349 17.69 -25.58 14.34
N PHE A 350 17.95 -24.36 13.89
CA PHE A 350 19.24 -23.70 14.05
C PHE A 350 19.44 -23.20 15.48
N ALA A 351 18.43 -22.60 16.09
CA ALA A 351 18.47 -22.13 17.47
C ALA A 351 18.73 -23.27 18.48
N ASP A 352 18.13 -24.45 18.26
CA ASP A 352 18.40 -25.66 19.06
C ASP A 352 19.88 -26.12 18.95
N ARG A 353 20.52 -25.99 17.78
CA ARG A 353 21.96 -26.24 17.61
C ARG A 353 22.79 -25.23 18.39
N VAL A 354 22.50 -23.94 18.28
CA VAL A 354 23.27 -22.86 18.93
C VAL A 354 23.32 -23.02 20.46
N LYS A 355 22.23 -23.46 21.09
CA LYS A 355 22.15 -23.72 22.54
C LYS A 355 23.19 -24.72 23.08
N ARG A 356 23.76 -25.56 22.21
CA ARG A 356 24.78 -26.56 22.58
C ARG A 356 26.22 -26.01 22.56
N ILE A 357 26.45 -24.78 22.11
CA ILE A 357 27.78 -24.14 22.08
C ILE A 357 28.18 -23.73 23.50
N LYS A 358 29.44 -24.02 23.85
CA LYS A 358 30.10 -23.57 25.08
C LYS A 358 31.03 -22.38 24.81
N ASN A 359 30.88 -21.32 25.59
CA ASN A 359 31.79 -20.18 25.64
C ASN A 359 32.68 -20.26 26.90
N PHE A 360 33.84 -19.60 26.86
CA PHE A 360 34.84 -19.61 27.93
C PHE A 360 35.04 -18.18 28.47
N ILE A 361 34.23 -17.81 29.46
CA ILE A 361 34.17 -16.43 29.95
C ILE A 361 35.20 -16.12 31.04
N SER A 362 35.68 -14.89 31.05
CA SER A 362 36.55 -14.32 32.08
C SER A 362 36.23 -12.84 32.31
N ILE A 363 36.43 -12.39 33.55
CA ILE A 363 36.41 -10.96 33.90
C ILE A 363 37.65 -10.31 33.28
N ASN A 364 37.47 -9.24 32.51
CA ASN A 364 38.58 -8.48 31.94
C ASN A 364 38.96 -7.35 32.92
N GLU A 365 39.93 -7.62 33.79
CA GLU A 365 40.39 -6.66 34.80
C GLU A 365 41.93 -6.66 34.83
N ILE A 366 42.53 -5.47 34.70
CA ILE A 366 43.97 -5.27 34.63
C ILE A 366 44.34 -4.05 35.48
N ALA A 367 45.42 -4.14 36.26
CA ALA A 367 45.96 -2.95 36.93
C ALA A 367 46.46 -1.95 35.87
N PHE A 368 46.09 -0.68 35.98
CA PHE A 368 46.30 0.32 34.95
C PHE A 368 47.78 0.51 34.59
N ASP A 369 48.67 0.50 35.59
CA ASP A 369 50.12 0.54 35.39
C ASP A 369 50.65 -0.70 34.68
N LYS A 370 50.10 -1.89 34.96
CA LYS A 370 50.47 -3.12 34.24
C LYS A 370 49.99 -3.09 32.79
N PHE A 371 48.81 -2.54 32.52
CA PHE A 371 48.30 -2.34 31.17
C PHE A 371 49.22 -1.39 30.37
N ILE A 372 49.62 -0.26 30.96
CA ILE A 372 50.57 0.68 30.34
C ILE A 372 51.97 0.07 30.19
N HIS A 373 52.43 -0.76 31.13
CA HIS A 373 53.70 -1.47 31.04
C HIS A 373 53.68 -2.47 29.89
N GLN A 374 52.68 -3.35 29.87
CA GLN A 374 52.52 -4.39 28.86
C GLN A 374 52.45 -3.82 27.44
N LEU A 375 51.69 -2.74 27.21
CA LEU A 375 51.65 -2.08 25.89
C LEU A 375 53.01 -1.48 25.46
N LYS A 376 53.84 -1.02 26.41
CA LYS A 376 55.20 -0.54 26.11
C LYS A 376 56.17 -1.69 25.85
N GLU A 377 56.04 -2.78 26.61
CA GLU A 377 56.85 -4.00 26.53
C GLU A 377 56.58 -4.73 25.21
N GLU A 378 55.31 -4.97 24.86
CA GLU A 378 54.90 -5.50 23.54
C GLU A 378 55.42 -4.63 22.40
N ASN A 379 55.41 -3.30 22.53
CA ASN A 379 55.99 -2.39 21.53
C ASN A 379 57.52 -2.43 21.45
N GLN A 380 58.22 -2.73 22.54
CA GLN A 380 59.67 -2.94 22.52
C GLN A 380 60.00 -4.29 21.88
N ASP A 381 59.26 -5.34 22.23
CA ASP A 381 59.40 -6.67 21.63
C ASP A 381 59.15 -6.65 20.12
N PHE A 382 58.06 -6.01 19.66
CA PHE A 382 57.78 -5.86 18.23
C PHE A 382 58.85 -5.06 17.49
N LYS A 383 59.38 -3.97 18.07
CA LYS A 383 60.50 -3.23 17.48
C LYS A 383 61.76 -4.09 17.41
N SER A 384 62.06 -4.86 18.46
CA SER A 384 63.19 -5.79 18.47
C SER A 384 63.05 -6.92 17.45
N LEU A 385 61.83 -7.45 17.22
CA LEU A 385 61.54 -8.43 16.18
C LEU A 385 61.84 -7.88 14.78
N ILE A 386 61.47 -6.61 14.55
CA ILE A 386 61.72 -5.93 13.29
C ILE A 386 63.23 -5.71 13.06
N GLU A 387 63.94 -5.23 14.09
CA GLU A 387 65.38 -4.94 14.04
C GLU A 387 66.24 -6.20 13.91
N THR A 388 65.89 -7.28 14.62
CA THR A 388 66.62 -8.56 14.57
C THR A 388 66.29 -9.41 13.35
N GLY A 389 65.24 -9.04 12.58
CA GLY A 389 64.81 -9.78 11.39
C GLY A 389 64.28 -11.19 11.67
N ASN A 390 63.92 -11.49 12.92
CA ASN A 390 63.74 -12.86 13.42
C ASN A 390 62.34 -13.45 13.14
N TYR A 391 61.67 -12.98 12.07
CA TYR A 391 60.31 -13.37 11.66
C TYR A 391 60.15 -14.88 11.41
N ASN A 392 61.24 -15.61 11.17
CA ASN A 392 61.22 -17.02 10.79
C ASN A 392 60.66 -17.96 11.87
N LEU A 393 60.58 -17.53 13.14
CA LEU A 393 60.01 -18.31 14.25
C LEU A 393 58.47 -18.39 14.26
N GLN A 394 57.78 -17.52 13.50
CA GLN A 394 56.31 -17.52 13.36
C GLN A 394 55.82 -18.02 11.99
N LEU A 395 56.74 -18.40 11.09
CA LEU A 395 56.37 -18.89 9.76
C LEU A 395 56.06 -20.38 9.80
N ASP A 396 54.80 -20.72 9.54
CA ASP A 396 54.34 -22.08 9.25
C ASP A 396 54.76 -22.48 7.81
N VAL A 397 56.09 -22.54 7.57
CA VAL A 397 56.67 -22.77 6.23
C VAL A 397 56.35 -24.19 5.77
N LYS A 398 55.38 -24.31 4.87
CA LYS A 398 55.07 -25.60 4.22
C LYS A 398 56.23 -25.98 3.29
N PRO A 399 56.71 -27.23 3.32
CA PRO A 399 57.77 -27.67 2.42
C PRO A 399 57.28 -27.59 0.96
N GLY A 400 57.92 -26.74 0.17
CA GLY A 400 57.61 -26.53 -1.26
C GLY A 400 57.26 -25.08 -1.67
N MET A 401 57.14 -24.14 -0.73
CA MET A 401 56.89 -22.73 -1.07
C MET A 401 58.09 -22.06 -1.75
N SER A 402 57.82 -21.19 -2.73
CA SER A 402 58.85 -20.46 -3.47
C SER A 402 59.48 -19.34 -2.63
N SER A 403 60.71 -18.96 -2.98
CA SER A 403 61.40 -17.84 -2.33
C SER A 403 60.68 -16.49 -2.51
N GLN A 404 59.89 -16.32 -3.58
CA GLN A 404 59.08 -15.12 -3.80
C GLN A 404 57.86 -15.06 -2.87
N GLU A 405 57.16 -16.18 -2.66
CA GLU A 405 56.03 -16.25 -1.71
C GLU A 405 56.49 -16.03 -0.27
N ILE A 406 57.67 -16.53 0.11
CA ILE A 406 58.26 -16.32 1.44
C ILE A 406 58.58 -14.83 1.66
N GLU A 407 59.08 -14.13 0.63
CA GLU A 407 59.39 -12.69 0.73
C GLU A 407 58.13 -11.84 0.88
N VAL A 408 57.08 -12.11 0.09
CA VAL A 408 55.77 -11.43 0.20
C VAL A 408 55.15 -11.64 1.59
N ILE A 409 55.23 -12.85 2.15
CA ILE A 409 54.70 -13.15 3.48
C ILE A 409 55.49 -12.43 4.58
N ARG A 410 56.82 -12.30 4.44
CA ARG A 410 57.64 -11.50 5.37
C ARG A 410 57.28 -10.02 5.34
N GLU A 411 57.04 -9.47 4.16
CA GLU A 411 56.66 -8.07 3.98
C GLU A 411 55.29 -7.79 4.62
N GLN A 412 54.29 -8.65 4.37
CA GLN A 412 52.99 -8.62 5.04
C GLN A 412 53.08 -8.77 6.57
N LEU A 413 53.96 -9.64 7.08
CA LEU A 413 54.20 -9.77 8.53
C LEU A 413 54.78 -8.49 9.11
N LYS A 414 55.75 -7.87 8.42
CA LYS A 414 56.39 -6.62 8.86
C LYS A 414 55.42 -5.44 8.86
N GLU A 415 54.58 -5.30 7.83
CA GLU A 415 53.50 -4.31 7.80
C GLU A 415 52.53 -4.50 8.97
N ASN A 416 52.06 -5.74 9.19
CA ASN A 416 51.18 -6.04 10.31
C ASN A 416 51.84 -5.70 11.67
N ILE A 417 53.11 -6.02 11.90
CA ILE A 417 53.80 -5.68 13.16
C ILE A 417 53.95 -4.15 13.33
N ASN A 418 54.31 -3.42 12.27
CA ASN A 418 54.40 -1.95 12.30
C ASN A 418 53.06 -1.30 12.69
N GLU A 419 51.96 -1.77 12.11
CA GLU A 419 50.63 -1.24 12.42
C GLU A 419 50.12 -1.64 13.82
N GLN A 420 50.61 -2.75 14.39
CA GLN A 420 50.33 -3.09 15.79
C GLN A 420 51.08 -2.16 16.74
N ILE A 421 52.34 -1.80 16.43
CA ILE A 421 53.07 -0.75 17.15
C ILE A 421 52.29 0.57 17.09
N GLU A 422 51.81 0.98 15.91
CA GLU A 422 51.02 2.22 15.76
C GLU A 422 49.70 2.17 16.54
N ASN A 423 48.95 1.06 16.49
CA ASN A 423 47.72 0.89 17.26
C ASN A 423 47.98 0.89 18.78
N ASN A 424 49.07 0.29 19.25
CA ASN A 424 49.47 0.30 20.66
C ASN A 424 49.95 1.69 21.10
N GLU A 425 50.70 2.42 20.26
CA GLU A 425 51.12 3.80 20.52
C GLU A 425 49.92 4.76 20.55
N LYS A 426 48.98 4.60 19.61
CA LYS A 426 47.67 5.28 19.61
C LYS A 426 46.89 4.98 20.88
N THR A 427 46.79 3.70 21.29
CA THR A 427 46.13 3.28 22.54
C THR A 427 46.81 3.86 23.79
N LEU A 428 48.14 3.93 23.82
CA LEU A 428 48.93 4.56 24.88
C LEU A 428 48.76 6.09 24.92
N GLN A 429 48.61 6.74 23.76
CA GLN A 429 48.34 8.18 23.66
C GLN A 429 46.89 8.48 24.06
N ASP A 430 45.95 7.64 23.64
CA ASP A 430 44.55 7.67 24.03
C ASP A 430 44.36 7.47 25.53
N SER A 431 45.15 6.59 26.17
CA SER A 431 45.13 6.37 27.62
C SER A 431 45.76 7.52 28.43
N LYS A 432 46.52 8.41 27.77
CA LYS A 432 47.11 9.63 28.38
C LYS A 432 46.26 10.88 28.16
N CYS A 433 45.35 10.86 27.20
CA CYS A 433 44.46 11.98 26.92
C CYS A 433 43.30 11.99 27.92
N SER A 434 43.05 13.11 28.62
CA SER A 434 41.93 13.20 29.56
C SER A 434 40.61 12.86 28.89
N TRP A 435 39.81 12.01 29.54
CA TRP A 435 38.49 11.62 29.10
C TRP A 435 37.58 12.84 28.83
N ASP A 436 37.66 13.87 29.68
CA ASP A 436 36.89 15.11 29.54
C ASP A 436 37.17 15.81 28.20
N VAL A 437 38.42 15.77 27.73
CA VAL A 437 38.82 16.37 26.45
C VAL A 437 38.21 15.57 25.29
N LYS A 438 38.27 14.23 25.35
CA LYS A 438 37.63 13.38 24.33
C LYS A 438 36.12 13.57 24.30
N LEU A 439 35.49 13.62 25.46
CA LEU A 439 34.06 13.81 25.59
C LEU A 439 33.63 15.19 25.10
N GLN A 440 34.36 16.26 25.45
CA GLN A 440 34.10 17.60 24.92
C GLN A 440 34.27 17.65 23.39
N HIS A 441 35.31 17.03 22.82
CA HIS A 441 35.48 16.93 21.37
C HIS A 441 34.33 16.16 20.72
N ALA A 442 33.89 15.05 21.31
CA ALA A 442 32.76 14.25 20.83
C ALA A 442 31.45 15.05 20.91
N GLN A 443 31.13 15.66 22.05
CA GLN A 443 29.95 16.51 22.25
C GLN A 443 29.95 17.73 21.31
N LEU A 444 31.09 18.41 21.11
CA LEU A 444 31.21 19.48 20.12
C LEU A 444 30.97 18.96 18.71
N ALA A 445 31.62 17.87 18.31
CA ALA A 445 31.45 17.26 17.01
C ALA A 445 29.98 16.86 16.77
N MET A 446 29.33 16.26 17.76
CA MET A 446 27.91 15.89 17.73
C MET A 446 26.98 17.12 17.76
N LYS A 447 27.37 18.22 18.44
CA LYS A 447 26.64 19.50 18.41
C LYS A 447 26.74 20.17 17.05
N TYR A 448 27.87 20.10 16.37
CA TYR A 448 28.00 20.54 14.97
C TYR A 448 27.18 19.65 14.01
N SER A 449 27.11 18.32 14.25
CA SER A 449 26.20 17.42 13.53
C SER A 449 24.73 17.84 13.77
N LEU A 450 24.33 18.09 15.02
CA LEU A 450 23.01 18.61 15.36
C LEU A 450 22.70 19.99 14.78
N ILE A 451 23.70 20.88 14.66
CA ILE A 451 23.50 22.19 14.02
C ILE A 451 23.24 21.97 12.54
N SER A 452 24.05 21.14 11.85
CA SER A 452 23.80 20.72 10.47
C SER A 452 22.39 20.10 10.31
N PHE A 453 22.01 19.18 11.20
CA PHE A 453 20.74 18.45 11.15
C PHE A 453 19.52 19.34 11.48
N LYS A 454 19.65 20.29 12.42
CA LYS A 454 18.60 21.27 12.74
C LYS A 454 18.48 22.35 11.68
N THR A 455 19.58 22.82 11.07
CA THR A 455 19.49 23.63 9.85
C THR A 455 18.85 22.84 8.69
N SER A 456 18.92 21.50 8.71
CA SER A 456 18.23 20.63 7.76
C SER A 456 16.75 20.31 8.09
N GLN A 457 16.19 20.71 9.24
CA GLN A 457 14.77 20.42 9.56
C GLN A 457 13.97 21.57 10.19
N VAL A 458 14.60 22.54 10.85
CA VAL A 458 13.93 23.58 11.64
C VAL A 458 14.21 25.00 11.13
N ASP A 459 15.41 25.27 10.61
CA ASP A 459 15.80 26.58 10.05
C ASP A 459 15.85 26.59 8.50
N ARG A 460 15.09 25.71 7.83
CA ARG A 460 14.94 25.79 6.36
C ARG A 460 14.02 26.95 6.01
N THR A 461 14.61 28.07 5.57
CA THR A 461 13.87 29.15 4.90
C THR A 461 13.40 28.73 3.52
N ASP A 462 14.15 27.84 2.87
CA ASP A 462 13.98 27.55 1.45
C ASP A 462 13.17 26.24 1.27
N PRO A 463 12.25 26.17 0.29
CA PRO A 463 11.52 24.95 -0.05
C PRO A 463 12.42 23.76 -0.44
N PHE A 464 11.88 22.56 -0.26
CA PHE A 464 12.62 21.30 -0.49
C PHE A 464 11.69 20.15 -0.88
N LEU A 465 12.28 19.10 -1.48
CA LEU A 465 11.62 17.81 -1.72
C LEU A 465 12.01 16.80 -0.64
N VAL A 466 11.06 15.98 -0.18
CA VAL A 466 11.29 14.82 0.69
C VAL A 466 10.76 13.54 0.06
N ASN A 467 11.47 12.42 0.17
CA ASN A 467 11.01 11.17 -0.45
C ASN A 467 9.83 10.51 0.31
N LEU A 468 9.01 9.75 -0.41
CA LEU A 468 8.06 8.80 0.17
C LEU A 468 8.38 7.38 -0.32
N HIS A 469 8.19 6.40 0.56
CA HIS A 469 8.55 5.01 0.33
C HIS A 469 7.53 4.07 1.00
N GLU A 470 7.34 2.88 0.43
CA GLU A 470 6.39 1.85 0.90
C GLU A 470 6.65 1.46 2.37
N ASP A 471 7.92 1.19 2.71
CA ASP A 471 8.39 1.12 4.10
C ASP A 471 8.37 2.51 4.76
N PRO A 472 7.57 2.75 5.84
CA PRO A 472 7.49 4.04 6.51
C PRO A 472 8.82 4.54 7.09
N ILE A 473 9.74 3.64 7.45
CA ILE A 473 11.06 3.98 8.02
C ILE A 473 11.96 4.64 6.96
N LEU A 474 11.67 4.41 5.68
CA LEU A 474 12.43 4.95 4.55
C LEU A 474 11.77 6.19 3.94
N SER A 475 10.58 6.58 4.40
CA SER A 475 9.92 7.84 4.03
C SER A 475 10.49 9.02 4.82
N TYR A 476 10.51 10.22 4.22
CA TYR A 476 11.04 11.45 4.82
C TYR A 476 12.53 11.38 5.23
N VAL A 477 13.35 10.55 4.56
CA VAL A 477 14.77 10.37 4.89
C VAL A 477 15.71 11.10 3.91
N ILE A 478 15.33 11.16 2.63
CA ILE A 478 16.06 11.87 1.58
C ILE A 478 15.47 13.27 1.43
N TYR A 479 16.32 14.28 1.46
CA TYR A 479 15.97 15.68 1.27
C TYR A 479 16.74 16.24 0.07
N HIS A 480 16.05 16.95 -0.83
CA HIS A 480 16.69 17.74 -1.90
C HIS A 480 16.28 19.20 -1.76
N ASP A 481 17.27 20.08 -1.61
CA ASP A 481 17.06 21.50 -1.34
C ASP A 481 16.76 22.26 -2.63
N LEU A 482 15.79 23.18 -2.61
CA LEU A 482 15.39 23.95 -3.78
C LEU A 482 15.92 25.40 -3.75
N SER A 483 17.17 25.55 -3.32
CA SER A 483 17.85 26.83 -3.07
C SER A 483 18.53 27.45 -4.30
N THR A 484 18.51 26.80 -5.46
CA THR A 484 19.03 27.35 -6.72
C THR A 484 17.90 27.69 -7.70
N ASP A 485 18.07 28.77 -8.47
CA ASP A 485 17.02 29.30 -9.36
C ASP A 485 16.51 28.29 -10.42
N GLU A 486 17.38 27.39 -10.87
CA GLU A 486 17.03 26.23 -11.70
C GLU A 486 17.63 24.95 -11.12
N ILE A 487 16.84 23.88 -11.09
CA ILE A 487 17.19 22.56 -10.57
C ILE A 487 16.82 21.51 -11.60
N THR A 488 17.85 20.80 -12.05
CA THR A 488 17.72 19.71 -13.03
C THR A 488 17.61 18.37 -12.32
N ILE A 489 16.68 17.53 -12.77
CA ILE A 489 16.43 16.20 -12.22
C ILE A 489 16.58 15.20 -13.36
N GLY A 490 17.35 14.12 -13.18
CA GLY A 490 17.59 13.12 -14.23
C GLY A 490 18.63 12.09 -13.81
N SER A 491 19.03 11.17 -14.69
CA SER A 491 19.96 10.08 -14.32
C SER A 491 21.44 10.45 -14.39
N ARG A 492 21.81 11.50 -15.12
CA ARG A 492 23.21 11.95 -15.28
C ARG A 492 23.31 13.46 -15.38
N ASN A 493 24.42 14.02 -14.87
CA ASN A 493 24.77 15.44 -14.99
C ASN A 493 23.63 16.41 -14.59
N CYS A 494 22.86 16.04 -13.56
CA CYS A 494 21.73 16.80 -13.04
C CYS A 494 21.98 17.22 -11.58
N THR A 495 21.29 18.26 -11.12
CA THR A 495 21.33 18.73 -9.71
C THR A 495 20.83 17.64 -8.76
N ILE A 496 19.74 16.97 -9.13
CA ILE A 496 19.19 15.80 -8.44
C ILE A 496 19.36 14.59 -9.37
N CYS A 497 20.30 13.71 -9.05
CA CYS A 497 20.53 12.48 -9.80
C CYS A 497 19.62 11.35 -9.27
N LEU A 498 18.71 10.84 -10.12
CA LEU A 498 17.80 9.73 -9.82
C LEU A 498 18.07 8.55 -10.77
N ASN A 499 18.21 7.34 -10.22
CA ASN A 499 18.41 6.12 -10.99
C ASN A 499 17.16 5.23 -10.93
N GLY A 500 16.65 4.74 -12.06
CA GLY A 500 15.54 3.79 -12.09
C GLY A 500 14.75 3.79 -13.39
N LEU A 501 13.80 2.85 -13.48
CA LEU A 501 12.88 2.68 -14.61
C LEU A 501 12.21 4.00 -15.03
N SER A 502 12.30 4.33 -16.31
CA SER A 502 11.75 5.56 -16.91
C SER A 502 12.25 6.88 -16.32
N ILE A 503 13.46 6.94 -15.75
CA ILE A 503 14.18 8.21 -15.53
C ILE A 503 15.09 8.49 -16.74
N LEU A 504 14.94 9.69 -17.33
CA LEU A 504 15.75 10.16 -18.47
C LEU A 504 17.05 10.84 -17.99
N GLU A 505 18.05 10.99 -18.87
CA GLU A 505 19.28 11.74 -18.54
C GLU A 505 18.98 13.17 -18.07
N ARG A 506 18.00 13.82 -18.72
CA ARG A 506 17.30 15.01 -18.20
C ARG A 506 15.80 14.70 -18.16
N HIS A 507 15.24 14.63 -16.96
CA HIS A 507 13.88 14.18 -16.72
C HIS A 507 12.94 15.35 -16.36
N ALA A 508 13.32 16.19 -15.41
CA ALA A 508 12.52 17.34 -14.99
C ALA A 508 13.38 18.58 -14.71
N ILE A 509 12.75 19.75 -14.76
CA ILE A 509 13.34 21.02 -14.34
C ILE A 509 12.38 21.67 -13.36
N ILE A 510 12.87 21.98 -12.15
CA ILE A 510 12.19 22.86 -11.21
C ILE A 510 12.85 24.23 -11.32
N ARG A 511 12.06 25.31 -11.46
CA ARG A 511 12.57 26.69 -11.37
C ARG A 511 11.87 27.47 -10.27
N HIS A 512 12.63 28.34 -9.64
CA HIS A 512 12.12 29.39 -8.77
C HIS A 512 11.81 30.63 -9.62
N ILE A 513 10.57 31.13 -9.55
CA ILE A 513 10.11 32.27 -10.40
C ILE A 513 10.02 33.56 -9.58
N ASP A 514 9.29 33.49 -8.47
CA ASP A 514 8.96 34.59 -7.57
C ASP A 514 9.02 34.06 -6.13
N LEU A 515 9.01 34.96 -5.15
CA LEU A 515 8.78 34.64 -3.73
C LEU A 515 7.67 33.60 -3.56
N ASN A 516 8.03 32.44 -3.00
CA ASN A 516 7.20 31.27 -2.73
C ASN A 516 6.62 30.53 -3.96
N LYS A 517 7.04 30.83 -5.20
CA LYS A 517 6.55 30.15 -6.41
C LYS A 517 7.63 29.35 -7.12
N TYR A 518 7.36 28.04 -7.21
CA TYR A 518 8.19 27.08 -7.90
C TYR A 518 7.40 26.47 -9.07
N GLU A 519 7.95 26.53 -10.28
CA GLU A 519 7.43 25.74 -11.41
C GLU A 519 8.15 24.40 -11.50
N LEU A 520 7.40 23.36 -11.84
CA LEU A 520 7.91 22.07 -12.28
C LEU A 520 7.53 21.89 -13.76
N SER A 521 8.50 21.50 -14.57
CA SER A 521 8.32 21.20 -15.99
C SER A 521 9.07 19.92 -16.39
N PRO A 522 8.56 19.15 -17.38
CA PRO A 522 9.31 18.05 -17.96
C PRO A 522 10.47 18.59 -18.79
N ALA A 523 11.67 18.04 -18.59
CA ALA A 523 12.86 18.44 -19.35
C ALA A 523 12.81 17.94 -20.80
N GLU A 524 12.10 16.83 -21.03
CA GLU A 524 11.80 16.26 -22.35
C GLU A 524 10.31 15.92 -22.46
N PRO A 525 9.68 16.00 -23.65
CA PRO A 525 8.27 15.64 -23.83
C PRO A 525 7.91 14.20 -23.46
N THR A 526 8.92 13.32 -23.34
CA THR A 526 8.74 11.91 -23.03
C THR A 526 8.94 11.57 -21.54
N ALA A 527 9.26 12.58 -20.72
CA ALA A 527 9.49 12.45 -19.28
C ALA A 527 8.21 12.09 -18.53
N ARG A 528 8.27 11.03 -17.72
CA ARG A 528 7.15 10.58 -16.89
C ARG A 528 7.14 11.31 -15.56
N ILE A 529 6.31 12.33 -15.45
CA ILE A 529 6.11 13.12 -14.24
C ILE A 529 4.62 13.10 -13.89
N LYS A 530 4.31 12.90 -12.62
CA LYS A 530 2.95 13.14 -12.09
C LYS A 530 2.99 14.10 -10.92
N VAL A 531 1.97 14.94 -10.82
CA VAL A 531 1.70 15.78 -9.66
C VAL A 531 0.31 15.42 -9.14
N ASN A 532 0.21 15.09 -7.86
CA ASN A 532 -1.04 14.74 -7.16
C ASN A 532 -1.86 13.63 -7.86
N GLY A 533 -1.15 12.67 -8.48
CA GLY A 533 -1.73 11.55 -9.22
C GLY A 533 -1.89 11.78 -10.74
N TYR A 534 -1.95 13.03 -11.20
CA TYR A 534 -2.19 13.39 -12.60
C TYR A 534 -0.89 13.54 -13.40
N ASN A 535 -0.89 13.14 -14.68
CA ASN A 535 0.27 13.30 -15.56
C ASN A 535 0.54 14.78 -15.86
N LEU A 536 1.82 15.20 -15.83
CA LEU A 536 2.22 16.57 -16.09
C LEU A 536 2.49 16.81 -17.59
N ASN A 537 1.50 17.37 -18.29
CA ASN A 537 1.60 17.73 -19.70
C ASN A 537 1.90 19.23 -19.89
N GLY A 538 3.04 19.71 -19.37
CA GLY A 538 3.42 21.12 -19.43
C GLY A 538 4.05 21.62 -18.13
N ILE A 539 3.74 22.85 -17.74
CA ILE A 539 4.24 23.48 -16.51
C ILE A 539 3.18 23.33 -15.40
N ALA A 540 3.60 22.96 -14.19
CA ALA A 540 2.79 22.99 -12.97
C ALA A 540 3.44 23.88 -11.91
N TYR A 541 2.64 24.63 -11.17
CA TYR A 541 3.09 25.42 -10.03
C TYR A 541 2.95 24.60 -8.74
N LEU A 542 4.06 24.38 -8.04
CA LEU A 542 4.12 23.53 -6.85
C LEU A 542 3.57 24.26 -5.63
N GLN A 543 2.63 23.61 -4.94
CA GLN A 543 2.05 24.03 -3.67
C GLN A 543 2.60 23.19 -2.51
N HIS A 544 2.65 23.77 -1.31
CA HIS A 544 3.05 23.06 -0.10
C HIS A 544 2.22 21.76 0.03
N ARG A 545 2.90 20.63 0.22
CA ARG A 545 2.36 19.25 0.27
C ARG A 545 1.96 18.61 -1.07
N ASP A 546 2.38 19.15 -2.22
CA ASP A 546 2.22 18.44 -3.49
C ASP A 546 3.02 17.13 -3.55
N ARG A 547 2.39 16.05 -4.02
CA ARG A 547 3.00 14.73 -4.23
C ARG A 547 3.50 14.66 -5.66
N ILE A 548 4.80 14.47 -5.87
CA ILE A 548 5.44 14.45 -7.18
C ILE A 548 6.07 13.08 -7.42
N LEU A 549 5.68 12.40 -8.50
CA LEU A 549 6.28 11.14 -8.94
C LEU A 549 7.14 11.38 -10.16
N PHE A 550 8.42 11.03 -10.08
CA PHE A 550 9.34 10.97 -11.21
C PHE A 550 9.53 9.51 -11.68
N GLY A 551 9.44 9.28 -12.99
CA GLY A 551 9.61 7.96 -13.60
C GLY A 551 8.58 6.96 -13.08
N ALA A 552 9.07 5.78 -12.68
CA ALA A 552 8.24 4.72 -12.11
C ALA A 552 8.05 4.84 -10.58
N ASN A 553 9.15 5.07 -9.84
CA ASN A 553 9.25 4.74 -8.42
C ASN A 553 9.69 5.91 -7.53
N HIS A 554 10.08 7.06 -8.11
CA HIS A 554 10.68 8.17 -7.35
C HIS A 554 9.62 9.15 -6.88
N LEU A 555 8.95 8.80 -5.78
CA LEU A 555 7.89 9.60 -5.17
C LEU A 555 8.45 10.57 -4.12
N TYR A 556 8.06 11.84 -4.21
CA TYR A 556 8.46 12.91 -3.32
C TYR A 556 7.26 13.77 -2.88
N VAL A 557 7.39 14.48 -1.76
CA VAL A 557 6.51 15.59 -1.36
C VAL A 557 7.30 16.89 -1.45
N PHE A 558 6.72 17.92 -2.06
CA PHE A 558 7.23 19.28 -2.00
C PHE A 558 6.76 19.96 -0.72
N LEU A 559 7.71 20.47 0.08
CA LEU A 559 7.45 21.20 1.31
C LEU A 559 8.00 22.62 1.19
N ASN A 560 7.12 23.60 1.37
CA ASN A 560 7.47 25.02 1.41
C ASN A 560 7.32 25.55 2.86
N PRO A 561 8.41 25.84 3.57
CA PRO A 561 8.38 26.36 4.95
C PRO A 561 7.82 27.79 5.09
N LEU A 562 7.72 28.55 4.00
CA LEU A 562 7.29 29.96 3.98
C LEU A 562 5.75 30.12 3.90
N VAL A 563 5.02 29.01 4.06
CA VAL A 563 3.56 28.96 4.23
C VAL A 563 3.27 28.70 5.71
N GLU A 564 2.37 29.47 6.33
CA GLU A 564 2.07 29.35 7.76
C GLU A 564 1.68 27.91 8.13
N GLN A 565 2.37 27.35 9.12
CA GLN A 565 2.12 26.00 9.60
C GLN A 565 0.89 25.99 10.53
N GLU A 566 -0.20 25.37 10.08
CA GLU A 566 -1.26 24.94 11.00
C GLU A 566 -0.66 24.06 12.12
N SER A 567 -1.15 24.25 13.35
CA SER A 567 -0.55 23.69 14.57
C SER A 567 -0.27 22.18 14.48
N VAL A 568 1.01 21.82 14.63
CA VAL A 568 1.54 20.46 14.51
C VAL A 568 1.21 19.61 15.74
N SER A 569 -0.06 19.23 15.89
CA SER A 569 -0.55 18.29 16.91
C SER A 569 -1.29 17.06 16.35
N ASP A 570 -1.64 17.07 15.06
CA ASP A 570 -2.36 15.99 14.39
C ASP A 570 -1.44 15.07 13.58
N ILE A 571 -1.21 13.86 14.10
CA ILE A 571 -0.50 12.77 13.38
C ILE A 571 -1.26 12.36 12.11
N SER A 572 -2.58 12.57 12.06
CA SER A 572 -3.47 12.32 10.92
C SER A 572 -3.20 13.19 9.68
N LYS A 573 -2.37 14.25 9.80
CA LYS A 573 -2.03 15.17 8.69
C LYS A 573 -0.68 14.89 8.01
N ILE A 574 0.00 13.77 8.29
CA ILE A 574 1.24 13.37 7.60
C ILE A 574 0.90 12.65 6.28
N ILE A 575 1.59 12.98 5.19
CA ILE A 575 1.38 12.32 3.89
C ILE A 575 2.14 10.99 3.89
N THR A 576 1.42 9.89 3.92
CA THR A 576 2.00 8.55 3.76
C THR A 576 2.17 8.19 2.28
N TRP A 577 2.99 7.17 2.00
CA TRP A 577 3.08 6.58 0.66
C TRP A 577 1.71 6.06 0.19
N GLU A 578 0.93 5.44 1.08
CA GLU A 578 -0.44 4.98 0.79
C GLU A 578 -1.37 6.13 0.38
N TYR A 579 -1.30 7.28 1.07
CA TYR A 579 -2.07 8.47 0.70
C TYR A 579 -1.77 8.92 -0.73
N ALA A 580 -0.48 8.95 -1.10
CA ALA A 580 -0.06 9.30 -2.45
C ALA A 580 -0.49 8.25 -3.51
N GLN A 581 -0.54 6.95 -3.16
CA GLN A 581 -1.11 5.92 -4.04
C GLN A 581 -2.63 6.09 -4.19
N LYS A 582 -3.37 6.46 -3.12
CA LYS A 582 -4.79 6.81 -3.20
C LYS A 582 -5.04 7.98 -4.14
N ASP A 583 -4.19 8.99 -4.16
CA ASP A 583 -4.27 10.08 -5.15
C ASP A 583 -4.05 9.57 -6.59
N ILE A 584 -3.06 8.71 -6.83
CA ILE A 584 -2.81 8.09 -8.14
C ILE A 584 -3.99 7.21 -8.60
N ALA A 585 -4.67 6.54 -7.66
CA ALA A 585 -5.86 5.74 -7.93
C ALA A 585 -7.10 6.60 -8.24
N LYS A 586 -7.33 7.68 -7.47
CA LYS A 586 -8.39 8.67 -7.70
C LYS A 586 -8.23 9.38 -9.05
N ALA A 587 -7.00 9.82 -9.38
CA ALA A 587 -6.70 10.45 -10.66
C ALA A 587 -6.95 9.54 -11.88
N LYS A 588 -6.98 8.22 -11.68
CA LYS A 588 -7.37 7.21 -12.70
C LYS A 588 -8.87 6.86 -12.69
N GLY A 589 -9.68 7.46 -11.83
CA GLY A 589 -11.12 7.17 -11.72
C GLY A 589 -11.45 5.79 -11.13
N LEU A 590 -10.53 5.18 -10.37
CA LEU A 590 -10.69 3.82 -9.83
C LEU A 590 -11.24 3.76 -8.39
N LEU A 591 -11.42 4.91 -7.74
CA LEU A 591 -11.98 5.04 -6.39
C LEU A 591 -13.18 5.99 -6.46
N PHE A 592 -14.34 5.54 -5.96
CA PHE A 592 -15.60 6.30 -5.96
C PHE A 592 -15.69 7.20 -4.73
N VAL A 593 -16.34 8.35 -4.85
CA VAL A 593 -16.55 9.31 -3.76
C VAL A 593 -17.98 9.17 -3.23
N ASP A 594 -18.28 8.05 -2.57
CA ASP A 594 -19.53 7.87 -1.81
C ASP A 594 -19.37 6.87 -0.64
N ASN A 595 -19.80 7.30 0.56
CA ASN A 595 -19.51 6.66 1.84
C ASN A 595 -20.42 5.45 2.14
N THR A 596 -20.10 4.24 1.64
CA THR A 596 -20.81 3.00 2.04
C THR A 596 -19.86 1.83 2.32
N MET A 597 -19.45 1.74 3.59
CA MET A 597 -19.01 0.60 4.42
C MET A 597 -18.33 -0.65 3.81
N ILE A 598 -17.16 -0.96 4.39
CA ILE A 598 -16.49 -2.28 4.55
C ILE A 598 -16.12 -3.03 3.27
N GLU A 599 -17.06 -3.41 2.39
CA GLU A 599 -16.72 -4.06 1.11
C GLU A 599 -15.90 -3.15 0.18
N GLN A 600 -16.01 -1.83 0.36
CA GLN A 600 -15.18 -0.85 -0.31
C GLN A 600 -13.71 -0.90 0.15
N GLU A 601 -13.39 -1.17 1.41
CA GLU A 601 -12.00 -1.05 1.92
C GLU A 601 -11.08 -2.16 1.36
N ASP A 602 -11.53 -3.42 1.37
CA ASP A 602 -10.85 -4.53 0.70
C ASP A 602 -10.66 -4.27 -0.80
N PHE A 603 -11.65 -3.64 -1.42
CA PHE A 603 -11.61 -3.28 -2.84
C PHE A 603 -10.58 -2.15 -3.09
N GLU A 604 -10.58 -1.09 -2.28
CA GLU A 604 -9.57 -0.02 -2.35
C GLU A 604 -8.16 -0.61 -2.19
N GLN A 605 -7.94 -1.46 -1.20
CA GLN A 605 -6.64 -2.08 -0.94
C GLN A 605 -6.17 -2.96 -2.10
N LYS A 606 -7.06 -3.75 -2.72
CA LYS A 606 -6.70 -4.52 -3.93
C LYS A 606 -6.32 -3.62 -5.11
N VAL A 607 -7.04 -2.51 -5.31
CA VAL A 607 -6.70 -1.52 -6.34
C VAL A 607 -5.35 -0.86 -6.05
N LEU A 608 -5.07 -0.46 -4.82
CA LEU A 608 -3.81 0.16 -4.39
C LEU A 608 -2.62 -0.79 -4.53
N ASN A 609 -2.79 -2.07 -4.23
CA ASN A 609 -1.75 -3.10 -4.40
C ASN A 609 -1.46 -3.42 -5.88
N LEU A 610 -2.49 -3.46 -6.73
CA LEU A 610 -2.32 -3.80 -8.15
C LEU A 610 -1.82 -2.63 -9.01
N LEU A 611 -2.15 -1.38 -8.65
CA LEU A 611 -1.84 -0.20 -9.46
C LEU A 611 -0.33 0.05 -9.72
N PRO A 612 0.57 -0.05 -8.72
CA PRO A 612 2.01 0.03 -8.93
C PRO A 612 2.51 -1.10 -9.82
N LEU A 613 2.11 -2.34 -9.52
CA LEU A 613 2.53 -3.55 -10.24
C LEU A 613 2.10 -3.56 -11.71
N ILE A 614 0.89 -3.05 -12.01
CA ILE A 614 0.41 -2.88 -13.39
C ILE A 614 1.17 -1.76 -14.10
N SER A 615 1.49 -0.67 -13.40
CA SER A 615 2.31 0.41 -13.98
C SER A 615 3.72 -0.11 -14.32
N GLU A 616 4.30 -0.95 -13.47
CA GLU A 616 5.57 -1.66 -13.67
C GLU A 616 5.51 -2.70 -14.80
N ALA A 617 4.43 -3.50 -14.89
CA ALA A 617 4.23 -4.46 -15.99
C ALA A 617 4.21 -3.77 -17.36
N ASN A 618 3.55 -2.61 -17.45
CA ASN A 618 3.53 -1.77 -18.65
C ASN A 618 4.93 -1.21 -18.98
N LEU A 619 5.66 -0.72 -17.97
CA LEU A 619 7.03 -0.22 -18.12
C LEU A 619 7.95 -1.29 -18.70
N ILE A 620 7.93 -2.50 -18.13
CA ILE A 620 8.74 -3.62 -18.60
C ILE A 620 8.32 -4.03 -20.03
N SER A 621 7.01 -4.06 -20.33
CA SER A 621 6.57 -4.37 -21.71
C SER A 621 7.00 -3.30 -22.72
N GLU A 622 7.12 -2.04 -22.32
CA GLU A 622 7.61 -0.98 -23.20
C GLU A 622 9.11 -1.14 -23.49
N GLU A 623 9.90 -1.43 -22.46
CA GLU A 623 11.36 -1.54 -22.55
C GLU A 623 11.81 -2.82 -23.27
N LEU A 624 11.14 -3.95 -23.01
CA LEU A 624 11.34 -5.21 -23.74
C LEU A 624 10.60 -5.26 -25.10
N ASN A 625 9.89 -4.18 -25.47
CA ASN A 625 9.09 -4.08 -26.68
C ASN A 625 8.10 -5.25 -26.92
N LYS A 626 7.45 -5.75 -25.86
CA LYS A 626 6.57 -6.95 -25.88
C LYS A 626 5.15 -6.69 -26.37
N TYR A 627 4.80 -5.44 -26.72
CA TYR A 627 3.49 -5.03 -27.26
C TYR A 627 2.30 -5.37 -26.35
N ARG A 628 2.47 -5.37 -25.02
CA ARG A 628 1.37 -5.54 -24.06
C ARG A 628 1.07 -4.25 -23.30
N LEU A 629 -0.21 -4.01 -23.08
CA LEU A 629 -0.70 -3.07 -22.09
C LEU A 629 -1.53 -3.79 -21.04
N PHE A 630 -1.34 -3.42 -19.79
CA PHE A 630 -2.08 -3.93 -18.63
C PHE A 630 -2.92 -2.80 -18.04
N GLU A 631 -4.21 -3.05 -17.78
CA GLU A 631 -5.08 -2.12 -17.07
C GLU A 631 -5.98 -2.83 -16.05
N ILE A 632 -6.37 -2.10 -15.00
CA ILE A 632 -7.39 -2.56 -14.06
C ILE A 632 -8.76 -2.35 -14.69
N ILE A 633 -9.62 -3.37 -14.61
CA ILE A 633 -11.01 -3.31 -15.06
C ILE A 633 -11.93 -3.75 -13.93
N LEU A 634 -12.95 -2.93 -13.70
CA LEU A 634 -14.14 -3.26 -12.94
C LEU A 634 -15.13 -3.95 -13.89
N MET A 635 -15.38 -5.23 -13.68
CA MET A 635 -16.40 -5.97 -14.43
C MET A 635 -17.58 -6.26 -13.51
N PRO A 636 -18.83 -5.85 -13.84
CA PRO A 636 -19.99 -6.21 -13.04
C PRO A 636 -20.09 -7.73 -12.84
N LEU A 637 -20.38 -8.18 -11.61
CA LEU A 637 -20.54 -9.60 -11.32
C LEU A 637 -21.65 -10.21 -12.19
N SER A 638 -22.69 -9.44 -12.47
CA SER A 638 -23.75 -9.84 -13.38
C SER A 638 -23.30 -10.12 -14.81
N SER A 639 -22.36 -9.32 -15.33
CA SER A 639 -21.76 -9.53 -16.64
C SER A 639 -20.79 -10.71 -16.68
N TRP A 640 -20.09 -10.99 -15.57
CA TRP A 640 -19.16 -12.12 -15.46
C TRP A 640 -19.87 -13.47 -15.23
N GLU A 641 -20.79 -13.55 -14.28
CA GLU A 641 -21.48 -14.79 -13.90
C GLU A 641 -22.71 -15.11 -14.76
N GLY A 642 -23.24 -14.13 -15.50
CA GLY A 642 -24.44 -14.28 -16.33
C GLY A 642 -25.73 -14.41 -15.52
N ILE A 643 -25.76 -13.85 -14.31
CA ILE A 643 -26.86 -13.87 -13.33
C ILE A 643 -26.96 -12.45 -12.74
N PRO A 644 -28.14 -11.82 -12.58
CA PRO A 644 -28.25 -10.45 -12.06
C PRO A 644 -27.93 -10.34 -10.55
N VAL A 645 -26.65 -10.48 -10.20
CA VAL A 645 -26.10 -10.32 -8.84
C VAL A 645 -25.47 -8.91 -8.72
N PRO A 646 -25.72 -8.16 -7.63
CA PRO A 646 -25.07 -6.88 -7.40
C PRO A 646 -23.57 -7.05 -7.08
N GLY A 647 -22.78 -6.00 -7.35
CA GLY A 647 -21.34 -5.96 -7.11
C GLY A 647 -20.49 -6.12 -8.37
N SER A 648 -19.17 -5.97 -8.22
CA SER A 648 -18.20 -5.96 -9.31
C SER A 648 -16.96 -6.78 -8.97
N LYS A 649 -16.43 -7.50 -9.96
CA LYS A 649 -15.15 -8.21 -9.87
C LYS A 649 -14.02 -7.36 -10.44
N LEU A 650 -12.93 -7.27 -9.68
CA LEU A 650 -11.68 -6.67 -10.12
C LEU A 650 -10.92 -7.65 -11.03
N LEU A 651 -10.55 -7.22 -12.23
CA LEU A 651 -9.77 -8.01 -13.19
C LEU A 651 -8.63 -7.15 -13.75
N VAL A 652 -7.54 -7.80 -14.16
CA VAL A 652 -6.44 -7.17 -14.90
C VAL A 652 -6.60 -7.53 -16.37
N ARG A 653 -6.88 -6.55 -17.23
CA ARG A 653 -6.92 -6.74 -18.67
C ARG A 653 -5.52 -6.60 -19.24
N MET A 654 -5.01 -7.66 -19.87
CA MET A 654 -3.88 -7.58 -20.79
C MET A 654 -4.41 -7.36 -22.22
N LYS A 655 -3.89 -6.37 -22.95
CA LYS A 655 -4.17 -6.13 -24.37
C LYS A 655 -2.86 -6.21 -25.18
N ASN A 656 -2.87 -6.95 -26.28
CA ASN A 656 -1.86 -6.84 -27.32
C ASN A 656 -2.23 -5.68 -28.25
N ILE A 657 -1.44 -4.59 -28.22
CA ILE A 657 -1.73 -3.36 -28.98
C ILE A 657 -1.45 -3.47 -30.48
N VAL A 658 -0.76 -4.52 -30.92
CA VAL A 658 -0.58 -4.81 -32.34
C VAL A 658 -1.76 -5.62 -32.85
N THR A 659 -2.10 -6.75 -32.23
CA THR A 659 -3.17 -7.65 -32.74
C THR A 659 -4.58 -7.28 -32.29
N ASN A 660 -4.72 -6.34 -31.35
CA ASN A 660 -5.93 -6.03 -30.59
C ASN A 660 -6.46 -7.17 -29.68
N ASN A 661 -5.75 -8.30 -29.57
CA ASN A 661 -6.17 -9.41 -28.70
C ASN A 661 -6.14 -9.02 -27.21
N VAL A 662 -7.07 -9.55 -26.44
CA VAL A 662 -7.36 -9.22 -25.04
C VAL A 662 -7.44 -10.49 -24.19
N TRP A 663 -6.94 -10.40 -22.96
CA TRP A 663 -7.06 -11.41 -21.91
C TRP A 663 -7.51 -10.73 -20.62
N PHE A 664 -8.30 -11.43 -19.81
CA PHE A 664 -8.69 -10.98 -18.48
C PHE A 664 -8.10 -11.94 -17.44
N TRP A 665 -7.25 -11.43 -16.56
CA TRP A 665 -6.67 -12.19 -15.47
C TRP A 665 -7.31 -11.76 -14.15
N ASP A 666 -7.46 -12.68 -13.21
CA ASP A 666 -7.72 -12.30 -11.82
C ASP A 666 -6.44 -11.77 -11.15
N ASP A 667 -6.62 -11.24 -9.94
CA ASP A 667 -5.54 -10.72 -9.11
C ASP A 667 -4.46 -11.77 -8.82
N VAL A 668 -4.86 -13.01 -8.51
CA VAL A 668 -3.94 -14.13 -8.26
C VAL A 668 -3.09 -14.47 -9.49
N LYS A 669 -3.70 -14.64 -10.67
CA LYS A 669 -2.99 -14.93 -11.92
C LYS A 669 -2.03 -13.80 -12.28
N PHE A 670 -2.46 -12.53 -12.16
CA PHE A 670 -1.58 -11.40 -12.42
C PHE A 670 -0.42 -11.31 -11.41
N LEU A 671 -0.66 -11.49 -10.11
CA LEU A 671 0.38 -11.46 -9.08
C LEU A 671 1.44 -12.55 -9.27
N ASN A 672 1.05 -13.73 -9.76
CA ASN A 672 1.99 -14.77 -10.15
C ASN A 672 2.75 -14.42 -11.44
N ARG A 673 2.07 -13.87 -12.46
CA ARG A 673 2.70 -13.54 -13.75
C ARG A 673 3.66 -12.34 -13.65
N ILE A 674 3.35 -11.32 -12.85
CA ILE A 674 4.23 -10.15 -12.66
C ILE A 674 5.58 -10.52 -12.02
N TYR A 675 5.62 -11.54 -11.16
CA TYR A 675 6.88 -12.07 -10.64
C TYR A 675 7.77 -12.63 -11.76
N ILE A 676 7.19 -13.39 -12.68
CA ILE A 676 7.90 -13.96 -13.84
C ILE A 676 8.30 -12.86 -14.84
N ILE A 677 7.43 -11.85 -15.06
CA ILE A 677 7.75 -10.67 -15.86
C ILE A 677 8.97 -9.91 -15.30
N LYS A 678 9.04 -9.72 -13.98
CA LYS A 678 10.17 -9.07 -13.30
C LYS A 678 11.46 -9.88 -13.45
N ASP A 679 11.42 -11.19 -13.18
CA ASP A 679 12.58 -12.09 -13.35
C ASP A 679 13.09 -12.12 -14.81
N HIS A 680 12.19 -12.11 -15.78
CA HIS A 680 12.52 -12.02 -17.21
C HIS A 680 13.18 -10.69 -17.58
N TYR A 681 12.75 -9.59 -16.97
CA TYR A 681 13.36 -8.27 -17.15
C TYR A 681 14.70 -8.10 -16.43
N GLU A 682 14.86 -8.67 -15.22
CA GLU A 682 16.16 -8.69 -14.53
C GLU A 682 17.22 -9.40 -15.37
N LYS A 683 16.86 -10.53 -16.01
CA LYS A 683 17.78 -11.24 -16.92
C LYS A 683 18.16 -10.42 -18.17
N PHE A 684 17.29 -9.52 -18.63
CA PHE A 684 17.58 -8.62 -19.77
C PHE A 684 18.58 -7.55 -19.37
N LEU A 685 18.43 -6.97 -18.18
CA LEU A 685 19.42 -6.06 -17.60
C LEU A 685 20.78 -6.73 -17.32
N ASP A 686 20.78 -8.04 -17.04
CA ASP A 686 22.01 -8.86 -16.93
C ASP A 686 22.69 -9.13 -18.30
N GLY A 687 22.24 -8.52 -19.40
CA GLY A 687 22.89 -8.55 -20.71
C GLY A 687 22.63 -9.79 -21.57
N LYS A 688 21.63 -10.61 -21.22
CA LYS A 688 21.22 -11.76 -22.02
C LYS A 688 20.23 -11.30 -23.10
N GLU A 689 20.64 -11.27 -24.36
CA GLU A 689 19.73 -10.87 -25.46
C GLU A 689 18.76 -11.98 -25.88
N ASP A 690 19.10 -13.25 -25.64
CA ASP A 690 18.33 -14.45 -26.05
C ASP A 690 16.88 -14.47 -25.53
N ILE A 691 16.62 -13.83 -24.40
CA ILE A 691 15.29 -13.69 -23.78
C ILE A 691 14.33 -12.78 -24.55
N LEU A 692 14.82 -11.98 -25.50
CA LEU A 692 13.94 -11.31 -26.47
C LEU A 692 13.31 -12.33 -27.45
N TYR A 693 13.90 -13.53 -27.58
CA TYR A 693 13.59 -14.53 -28.61
C TYR A 693 13.18 -15.92 -28.04
N ILE A 694 12.64 -15.97 -26.83
CA ILE A 694 12.15 -17.21 -26.21
C ILE A 694 10.88 -17.76 -26.86
N SER A 695 10.57 -19.03 -26.55
CA SER A 695 9.35 -19.70 -27.03
C SER A 695 8.09 -18.99 -26.54
N LYS A 696 6.96 -19.15 -27.26
CA LYS A 696 5.66 -18.61 -26.84
C LYS A 696 5.24 -19.11 -25.45
N GLU A 697 5.57 -20.36 -25.12
CA GLU A 697 5.16 -21.02 -23.88
C GLU A 697 5.96 -20.48 -22.67
N ASP A 698 7.22 -20.10 -22.89
CA ASP A 698 8.09 -19.50 -21.88
C ASP A 698 7.88 -17.98 -21.71
N ASP A 699 7.29 -17.30 -22.70
CA ASP A 699 7.14 -15.83 -22.66
C ASP A 699 6.13 -15.39 -21.58
N PRO A 700 6.55 -14.62 -20.56
CA PRO A 700 5.66 -14.18 -19.48
C PRO A 700 4.56 -13.21 -19.93
N PHE A 701 4.69 -12.62 -21.13
CA PHE A 701 3.70 -11.76 -21.78
C PHE A 701 2.76 -12.52 -22.74
N TRP A 702 2.86 -13.85 -22.79
CA TRP A 702 1.99 -14.71 -23.57
C TRP A 702 1.06 -15.55 -22.68
N ASP A 703 -0.09 -15.88 -23.24
CA ASP A 703 -1.20 -16.64 -22.66
C ASP A 703 -2.02 -17.14 -23.88
N PRO A 704 -2.56 -18.38 -23.88
CA PRO A 704 -3.33 -18.88 -25.02
C PRO A 704 -4.55 -18.00 -25.32
N LEU A 705 -5.03 -18.01 -26.57
CA LEU A 705 -6.21 -17.24 -26.94
C LEU A 705 -7.49 -17.86 -26.39
N GLU A 706 -8.26 -17.06 -25.65
CA GLU A 706 -9.58 -17.41 -25.11
C GLU A 706 -10.69 -16.60 -25.82
N ASP A 707 -11.93 -17.04 -25.71
CA ASP A 707 -13.12 -16.27 -26.15
C ASP A 707 -13.28 -15.02 -25.28
N VAL A 708 -13.33 -13.84 -25.89
CA VAL A 708 -13.47 -12.54 -25.20
C VAL A 708 -14.94 -12.15 -25.08
N LEU A 709 -15.36 -11.74 -23.88
CA LEU A 709 -16.66 -11.11 -23.64
C LEU A 709 -16.67 -9.71 -24.27
N ILE A 710 -17.44 -9.51 -25.33
CA ILE A 710 -17.68 -8.18 -25.93
C ILE A 710 -18.55 -7.35 -24.98
N GLY A 711 -19.63 -7.96 -24.50
CA GLY A 711 -20.61 -7.28 -23.65
C GLY A 711 -21.80 -8.17 -23.31
N THR A 712 -22.77 -7.56 -22.62
CA THR A 712 -23.98 -8.22 -22.14
C THR A 712 -25.24 -7.47 -22.55
N ALA A 713 -26.31 -8.22 -22.80
CA ALA A 713 -27.65 -7.70 -23.07
C ALA A 713 -28.66 -8.34 -22.10
N ASN A 714 -29.51 -7.51 -21.48
CA ASN A 714 -30.41 -7.93 -20.41
C ASN A 714 -31.85 -8.09 -20.92
N VAL A 715 -32.37 -9.32 -20.93
CA VAL A 715 -33.73 -9.64 -21.35
C VAL A 715 -34.64 -9.67 -20.13
N PHE A 716 -35.43 -8.61 -19.91
CA PHE A 716 -36.40 -8.56 -18.81
C PHE A 716 -37.58 -9.52 -19.03
N LEU A 717 -38.05 -10.15 -17.95
CA LEU A 717 -38.99 -11.28 -18.04
C LEU A 717 -40.44 -10.94 -17.70
N GLN A 718 -40.74 -9.66 -17.40
CA GLN A 718 -42.05 -9.23 -16.91
C GLN A 718 -43.20 -9.53 -17.90
N SER A 719 -42.91 -9.62 -19.20
CA SER A 719 -43.85 -10.09 -20.23
C SER A 719 -44.38 -11.51 -19.98
N LEU A 720 -43.55 -12.42 -19.47
CA LEU A 720 -43.94 -13.79 -19.15
C LEU A 720 -44.91 -13.87 -17.98
N MET A 721 -44.84 -12.94 -17.03
CA MET A 721 -45.75 -12.88 -15.90
C MET A 721 -47.22 -12.68 -16.32
N TYR A 722 -47.43 -12.06 -17.48
CA TYR A 722 -48.75 -11.76 -18.06
C TYR A 722 -49.10 -12.67 -19.26
N CYS A 723 -48.35 -13.75 -19.50
CA CYS A 723 -48.47 -14.62 -20.67
C CYS A 723 -48.38 -13.85 -22.01
N MET A 724 -47.37 -13.00 -22.17
CA MET A 724 -47.17 -12.23 -23.40
C MET A 724 -45.86 -12.50 -24.12
N ASP A 725 -45.94 -12.53 -25.45
CA ASP A 725 -44.78 -12.44 -26.33
C ASP A 725 -44.08 -11.08 -26.14
N PHE A 726 -42.77 -11.12 -25.97
CA PHE A 726 -41.84 -10.00 -26.04
C PHE A 726 -40.84 -10.26 -27.16
N ALA A 727 -40.78 -9.35 -28.13
CA ALA A 727 -39.78 -9.38 -29.19
C ALA A 727 -39.21 -7.98 -29.34
N ASP A 728 -37.90 -7.83 -29.13
CA ASP A 728 -37.21 -6.54 -29.15
C ASP A 728 -35.77 -6.70 -29.63
N GLU A 729 -35.14 -5.57 -29.92
CA GLU A 729 -33.75 -5.44 -30.30
C GLU A 729 -33.00 -4.71 -29.17
N ILE A 730 -32.18 -5.47 -28.44
CA ILE A 730 -31.60 -5.02 -27.17
C ILE A 730 -30.13 -4.65 -27.41
N SER A 731 -29.74 -3.45 -27.01
CA SER A 731 -28.35 -2.98 -27.05
C SER A 731 -27.42 -3.87 -26.19
N ILE A 732 -26.24 -4.15 -26.73
CA ILE A 732 -25.16 -4.88 -26.07
C ILE A 732 -24.24 -3.85 -25.41
N PHE A 733 -24.06 -3.92 -24.10
CA PHE A 733 -23.19 -3.01 -23.36
C PHE A 733 -21.92 -3.71 -22.88
N ASP A 734 -20.77 -3.04 -23.01
CA ASP A 734 -19.51 -3.49 -22.41
C ASP A 734 -19.39 -3.13 -20.92
N HIS A 735 -18.24 -3.49 -20.33
CA HIS A 735 -17.89 -3.18 -18.94
C HIS A 735 -17.68 -1.67 -18.65
N LYS A 736 -17.65 -0.81 -19.67
CA LYS A 736 -17.62 0.67 -19.55
C LYS A 736 -18.99 1.29 -19.83
N CYS A 737 -20.04 0.47 -19.93
CA CYS A 737 -21.40 0.86 -20.31
C CYS A 737 -21.51 1.50 -21.70
N LEU A 738 -20.57 1.21 -22.61
CA LEU A 738 -20.63 1.66 -24.00
C LEU A 738 -21.37 0.63 -24.86
N GLU A 739 -22.16 1.11 -25.82
CA GLU A 739 -22.93 0.27 -26.74
C GLU A 739 -22.03 -0.32 -27.84
N GLN A 740 -21.89 -1.65 -27.82
CA GLN A 740 -21.04 -2.42 -28.73
C GLN A 740 -21.83 -3.13 -29.85
N GLY A 741 -23.15 -2.93 -29.92
CA GLY A 741 -24.02 -3.53 -30.94
C GLY A 741 -25.41 -3.83 -30.39
N CYS A 742 -26.16 -4.72 -31.05
CA CYS A 742 -27.51 -5.12 -30.63
C CYS A 742 -27.79 -6.61 -30.85
N ILE A 743 -28.77 -7.14 -30.14
CA ILE A 743 -29.22 -8.54 -30.24
C ILE A 743 -30.75 -8.61 -30.29
N SER A 744 -31.27 -9.27 -31.33
CA SER A 744 -32.71 -9.50 -31.50
C SER A 744 -33.14 -10.77 -30.78
N VAL A 745 -34.00 -10.61 -29.77
CA VAL A 745 -34.48 -11.69 -28.90
C VAL A 745 -36.01 -11.73 -28.96
N ASN A 746 -36.56 -12.94 -29.03
CA ASN A 746 -37.98 -13.20 -28.85
C ASN A 746 -38.20 -14.17 -27.68
N LEU A 747 -39.05 -13.78 -26.74
CA LEU A 747 -39.43 -14.49 -25.53
C LEU A 747 -40.94 -14.69 -25.57
N SER A 748 -41.39 -15.94 -25.73
CA SER A 748 -42.80 -16.28 -25.97
C SER A 748 -43.27 -17.42 -25.06
N PRO A 749 -44.41 -17.29 -24.36
CA PRO A 749 -45.01 -18.42 -23.66
C PRO A 749 -45.58 -19.43 -24.66
N CYS A 750 -45.38 -20.71 -24.39
CA CYS A 750 -45.62 -21.77 -25.37
C CYS A 750 -46.29 -23.02 -24.77
N LEU A 751 -46.76 -23.90 -25.65
CA LEU A 751 -47.09 -25.27 -25.29
C LEU A 751 -45.81 -26.11 -25.07
N PRO A 752 -45.87 -27.27 -24.39
CA PRO A 752 -44.68 -28.10 -24.14
C PRO A 752 -43.90 -28.55 -25.39
N ASN A 753 -44.56 -28.57 -26.55
CA ASN A 753 -43.96 -28.87 -27.86
C ASN A 753 -43.29 -27.65 -28.54
N GLY A 754 -43.43 -26.45 -27.98
CA GLY A 754 -42.86 -25.21 -28.51
C GLY A 754 -43.76 -24.39 -29.43
N ASP A 755 -45.03 -24.79 -29.59
CA ASP A 755 -46.03 -24.02 -30.34
C ASP A 755 -46.53 -22.80 -29.55
N ALA A 756 -46.88 -21.74 -30.28
CA ALA A 756 -47.40 -20.51 -29.69
C ALA A 756 -48.77 -20.74 -29.01
N LEU A 757 -48.99 -20.07 -27.88
CA LEU A 757 -50.31 -20.06 -27.25
C LEU A 757 -51.34 -19.32 -28.13
N THR A 758 -52.59 -19.78 -28.11
CA THR A 758 -53.70 -19.08 -28.76
C THR A 758 -53.87 -17.69 -28.16
N LYS A 759 -54.04 -16.67 -29.02
CA LYS A 759 -53.98 -15.21 -28.72
C LYS A 759 -54.91 -14.68 -27.61
N GLU A 760 -55.75 -15.53 -27.04
CA GLU A 760 -56.75 -15.19 -26.01
C GLU A 760 -56.26 -15.48 -24.57
N LYS A 761 -55.16 -16.22 -24.38
CA LYS A 761 -54.61 -16.58 -23.06
C LYS A 761 -53.69 -15.51 -22.47
N PHE A 762 -54.27 -14.39 -22.04
CA PHE A 762 -53.61 -13.41 -21.18
C PHE A 762 -53.99 -13.62 -19.72
N ILE A 763 -53.10 -13.27 -18.80
CA ILE A 763 -53.32 -13.33 -17.36
C ILE A 763 -53.46 -11.89 -16.83
N ASP A 764 -54.58 -11.59 -16.16
CA ASP A 764 -54.85 -10.26 -15.59
C ASP A 764 -54.12 -10.09 -14.22
N GLN A 765 -53.89 -11.16 -13.46
CA GLN A 765 -53.13 -11.15 -12.19
C GLN A 765 -52.00 -12.21 -12.15
N PRO A 766 -50.73 -11.83 -11.86
CA PRO A 766 -49.57 -12.74 -11.81
C PRO A 766 -49.77 -14.02 -10.98
N ASP A 767 -50.47 -13.91 -9.85
CA ASP A 767 -50.74 -15.00 -8.92
C ASP A 767 -51.50 -16.17 -9.57
N GLU A 768 -52.20 -15.94 -10.69
CA GLU A 768 -52.85 -17.00 -11.45
C GLU A 768 -51.87 -18.03 -12.02
N LEU A 769 -50.56 -17.73 -12.12
CA LEU A 769 -49.54 -18.70 -12.54
C LEU A 769 -49.13 -19.67 -11.43
N LEU A 770 -49.36 -19.33 -10.16
CA LEU A 770 -48.92 -20.14 -9.01
C LEU A 770 -49.48 -21.58 -9.09
N ASN A 771 -48.62 -22.55 -8.76
CA ASN A 771 -48.97 -23.98 -8.76
C ASN A 771 -49.39 -24.56 -10.12
N LYS A 772 -49.10 -23.88 -11.23
CA LYS A 772 -49.35 -24.37 -12.59
C LYS A 772 -48.04 -24.65 -13.35
N PRO A 773 -48.05 -25.63 -14.28
CA PRO A 773 -46.93 -25.83 -15.19
C PRO A 773 -46.88 -24.70 -16.22
N TYR A 774 -45.69 -24.17 -16.46
CA TYR A 774 -45.49 -23.04 -17.37
C TYR A 774 -44.31 -23.32 -18.31
N ASN A 775 -44.49 -23.03 -19.61
CA ASN A 775 -43.43 -23.19 -20.60
C ASN A 775 -43.25 -21.88 -21.35
N PHE A 776 -42.00 -21.52 -21.59
CA PHE A 776 -41.65 -20.39 -22.44
C PHE A 776 -40.45 -20.72 -23.32
N LYS A 777 -40.43 -20.08 -24.49
CA LYS A 777 -39.44 -20.26 -25.55
C LYS A 777 -38.64 -18.98 -25.72
N ILE A 778 -37.34 -19.08 -25.48
CA ILE A 778 -36.36 -18.03 -25.80
C ILE A 778 -35.85 -18.34 -27.21
N THR A 779 -35.88 -17.35 -28.10
CA THR A 779 -35.34 -17.45 -29.47
C THR A 779 -34.41 -16.27 -29.72
N ILE A 780 -33.15 -16.55 -30.06
CA ILE A 780 -32.18 -15.55 -30.48
C ILE A 780 -32.18 -15.53 -32.02
N ASN A 781 -32.62 -14.42 -32.61
CA ASN A 781 -32.83 -14.33 -34.06
C ASN A 781 -31.51 -13.96 -34.76
N HIS A 782 -30.96 -12.80 -34.40
CA HIS A 782 -29.71 -12.28 -34.97
C HIS A 782 -28.98 -11.36 -33.99
N ILE A 783 -27.71 -11.10 -34.29
CA ILE A 783 -26.81 -10.22 -33.54
C ILE A 783 -26.11 -9.29 -34.53
N GLU A 784 -25.94 -8.04 -34.13
CA GLU A 784 -25.03 -7.09 -34.75
C GLU A 784 -23.98 -6.61 -33.73
N VAL A 785 -22.73 -6.47 -34.17
CA VAL A 785 -21.60 -6.00 -33.35
C VAL A 785 -20.87 -4.89 -34.10
N ASN A 786 -20.59 -3.79 -33.41
CA ASN A 786 -20.01 -2.56 -33.97
C ASN A 786 -18.52 -2.71 -34.31
N ASP A 787 -17.80 -3.61 -33.63
CA ASP A 787 -16.35 -3.81 -33.81
C ASP A 787 -16.03 -4.98 -34.76
N GLU A 788 -15.46 -4.64 -35.93
CA GLU A 788 -15.04 -5.58 -36.97
C GLU A 788 -13.90 -6.54 -36.51
N HIS A 789 -13.07 -6.15 -35.53
CA HIS A 789 -11.99 -7.02 -35.04
C HIS A 789 -12.51 -8.25 -34.31
N HIS A 790 -13.57 -8.10 -33.53
CA HIS A 790 -14.21 -9.17 -32.76
C HIS A 790 -15.32 -9.89 -33.55
N SER A 791 -15.56 -9.51 -34.80
CA SER A 791 -16.69 -9.97 -35.62
C SER A 791 -16.41 -11.24 -36.46
N LYS A 792 -15.48 -12.11 -36.03
CA LYS A 792 -15.08 -13.32 -36.78
C LYS A 792 -15.95 -14.54 -36.49
N CYS A 793 -15.95 -15.00 -35.24
CA CYS A 793 -16.91 -15.98 -34.76
C CYS A 793 -17.56 -15.52 -33.46
N LEU A 794 -18.90 -15.50 -33.44
CA LEU A 794 -19.68 -15.11 -32.26
C LEU A 794 -20.35 -16.33 -31.61
N ARG A 795 -20.51 -16.26 -30.29
CA ARG A 795 -21.22 -17.23 -29.45
C ARG A 795 -21.99 -16.49 -28.35
N VAL A 796 -23.27 -16.80 -28.15
CA VAL A 796 -24.03 -16.32 -26.99
C VAL A 796 -24.10 -17.40 -25.93
N ARG A 797 -23.90 -17.00 -24.68
CA ARG A 797 -23.98 -17.84 -23.49
C ARG A 797 -24.97 -17.21 -22.50
N TYR A 798 -25.86 -18.01 -21.91
CA TYR A 798 -26.81 -17.53 -20.91
C TYR A 798 -27.27 -18.62 -19.95
N LYS A 799 -27.83 -18.22 -18.81
CA LYS A 799 -28.51 -19.09 -17.84
C LYS A 799 -29.97 -18.67 -17.67
N ILE A 800 -30.79 -19.62 -17.24
CA ILE A 800 -32.15 -19.36 -16.75
C ILE A 800 -32.12 -19.64 -15.23
N TYR A 801 -33.04 -19.04 -14.48
CA TYR A 801 -33.17 -19.19 -13.03
C TYR A 801 -33.05 -20.65 -12.54
N ASN A 802 -32.28 -20.82 -11.48
CA ASN A 802 -31.88 -22.09 -10.85
C ASN A 802 -31.17 -23.10 -11.80
N GLU A 803 -30.46 -22.65 -12.84
CA GLU A 803 -29.63 -23.51 -13.70
C GLU A 803 -28.13 -23.34 -13.45
N PHE A 804 -27.46 -24.43 -13.05
CA PHE A 804 -26.00 -24.46 -12.86
C PHE A 804 -25.21 -24.46 -14.18
N LYS A 805 -25.76 -25.08 -15.23
CA LYS A 805 -25.14 -25.17 -16.56
C LYS A 805 -25.64 -24.05 -17.47
N PHE A 806 -24.74 -23.48 -18.26
CA PHE A 806 -25.09 -22.49 -19.27
C PHE A 806 -25.69 -23.14 -20.52
N THR A 807 -26.57 -22.41 -21.19
CA THR A 807 -26.93 -22.66 -22.59
C THR A 807 -26.03 -21.83 -23.48
N GLU A 808 -25.54 -22.45 -24.55
CA GLU A 808 -24.68 -21.80 -25.53
C GLU A 808 -25.25 -21.93 -26.94
N THR A 809 -25.07 -20.90 -27.76
CA THR A 809 -25.37 -20.99 -29.19
C THR A 809 -24.27 -21.73 -29.92
N LYS A 810 -24.59 -22.27 -31.10
CA LYS A 810 -23.53 -22.68 -32.04
C LYS A 810 -22.63 -21.47 -32.36
N ILE A 811 -21.34 -21.73 -32.57
CA ILE A 811 -20.35 -20.73 -32.96
C ILE A 811 -20.62 -20.33 -34.43
N ILE A 812 -20.73 -19.03 -34.72
CA ILE A 812 -21.11 -18.52 -36.05
C ILE A 812 -19.94 -17.77 -36.70
N CYS A 813 -19.25 -18.41 -37.64
CA CYS A 813 -18.01 -17.92 -38.27
C CYS A 813 -18.17 -17.33 -39.69
N ARG A 814 -19.30 -16.71 -40.04
CA ARG A 814 -19.54 -16.14 -41.40
C ARG A 814 -20.12 -14.72 -41.31
N HIS A 815 -19.39 -13.74 -41.85
CA HIS A 815 -19.76 -12.31 -41.93
C HIS A 815 -20.29 -11.73 -40.59
N ALA A 816 -19.64 -12.07 -39.48
CA ALA A 816 -20.25 -11.96 -38.14
C ALA A 816 -20.17 -10.56 -37.49
N TRP A 817 -20.17 -9.48 -38.28
CA TRP A 817 -20.67 -8.18 -37.80
C TRP A 817 -22.21 -8.16 -37.81
N ARG A 818 -22.86 -8.98 -38.64
CA ARG A 818 -24.30 -9.29 -38.59
C ARG A 818 -24.53 -10.80 -38.76
N ALA A 819 -24.80 -11.50 -37.67
CA ALA A 819 -24.96 -12.95 -37.62
C ALA A 819 -26.42 -13.37 -37.38
N ARG A 820 -27.01 -14.17 -38.28
CA ARG A 820 -28.31 -14.84 -38.02
C ARG A 820 -28.09 -16.13 -37.26
N ILE A 821 -28.71 -16.24 -36.08
CA ILE A 821 -28.58 -17.38 -35.17
C ILE A 821 -29.78 -18.33 -35.30
N ASN A 822 -31.00 -17.78 -35.21
CA ASN A 822 -32.28 -18.50 -35.21
C ASN A 822 -32.31 -19.74 -34.28
N GLN A 823 -31.59 -19.68 -33.15
CA GLN A 823 -31.57 -20.76 -32.17
C GLN A 823 -32.63 -20.50 -31.10
N SER A 824 -33.41 -21.52 -30.76
CA SER A 824 -34.41 -21.44 -29.69
C SER A 824 -34.23 -22.53 -28.64
N ARG A 825 -34.63 -22.20 -27.41
CA ARG A 825 -34.67 -23.11 -26.26
C ARG A 825 -36.01 -22.96 -25.55
N ILE A 826 -36.64 -24.07 -25.24
CA ILE A 826 -37.84 -24.12 -24.40
C ILE A 826 -37.41 -24.39 -22.96
N LYS A 827 -37.92 -23.59 -22.02
CA LYS A 827 -37.85 -23.85 -20.58
C LYS A 827 -39.21 -24.33 -20.13
N THR A 828 -39.25 -25.55 -19.60
CA THR A 828 -40.39 -26.09 -18.85
C THR A 828 -40.17 -25.86 -17.37
N VAL A 829 -41.13 -25.22 -16.72
CA VAL A 829 -41.22 -25.07 -15.28
C VAL A 829 -42.40 -25.93 -14.79
N PRO A 830 -42.18 -27.02 -14.03
CA PRO A 830 -43.25 -27.92 -13.62
C PRO A 830 -44.30 -27.27 -12.71
N ASN A 831 -43.87 -26.32 -11.88
CA ASN A 831 -44.70 -25.55 -10.96
C ASN A 831 -44.04 -24.16 -10.77
N ILE A 832 -44.78 -23.09 -11.01
CA ILE A 832 -44.40 -21.70 -10.66
C ILE A 832 -44.66 -21.45 -9.18
N ASP A 833 -43.61 -21.10 -8.44
CA ASP A 833 -43.65 -20.65 -7.05
C ASP A 833 -43.48 -19.12 -6.94
N ASN A 834 -43.52 -18.58 -5.71
CA ASN A 834 -43.30 -17.16 -5.46
C ASN A 834 -41.91 -16.68 -5.92
N ASN A 835 -40.90 -17.56 -5.94
CA ASN A 835 -39.55 -17.21 -6.38
C ASN A 835 -39.50 -17.02 -7.90
N TRP A 836 -40.18 -17.89 -8.66
CA TRP A 836 -40.38 -17.74 -10.11
C TRP A 836 -41.17 -16.48 -10.46
N LEU A 837 -42.22 -16.13 -9.71
CA LEU A 837 -42.91 -14.85 -9.91
C LEU A 837 -42.00 -13.65 -9.63
N THR A 838 -41.27 -13.67 -8.50
CA THR A 838 -40.28 -12.63 -8.16
C THR A 838 -39.21 -12.48 -9.25
N PHE A 839 -38.75 -13.60 -9.82
CA PHE A 839 -37.78 -13.63 -10.92
C PHE A 839 -38.39 -13.16 -12.26
N PHE A 840 -39.67 -13.39 -12.53
CA PHE A 840 -40.33 -12.83 -13.71
C PHE A 840 -40.57 -11.33 -13.60
N ASP A 841 -40.91 -10.81 -12.41
CA ASP A 841 -41.18 -9.39 -12.21
C ASP A 841 -39.90 -8.54 -12.19
N ASN A 842 -38.87 -8.97 -11.44
CA ASN A 842 -37.65 -8.18 -11.20
C ASN A 842 -36.38 -8.75 -11.84
N GLY A 843 -36.43 -9.98 -12.36
CA GLY A 843 -35.28 -10.65 -12.96
C GLY A 843 -35.14 -10.42 -14.47
N CYS A 844 -33.94 -10.70 -14.95
CA CYS A 844 -33.61 -10.72 -16.37
C CYS A 844 -32.77 -11.97 -16.70
N ILE A 845 -32.77 -12.35 -17.98
CA ILE A 845 -31.77 -13.27 -18.54
C ILE A 845 -30.63 -12.41 -19.09
N VAL A 846 -29.44 -12.56 -18.52
CA VAL A 846 -28.21 -11.93 -19.02
C VAL A 846 -27.68 -12.76 -20.19
N LEU A 847 -27.75 -12.22 -21.40
CA LEU A 847 -27.09 -12.78 -22.57
C LEU A 847 -25.65 -12.27 -22.61
N GLN A 848 -24.67 -13.18 -22.51
CA GLN A 848 -23.25 -12.89 -22.64
C GLN A 848 -22.81 -13.14 -24.09
N ILE A 849 -22.28 -12.12 -24.77
CA ILE A 849 -21.83 -12.23 -26.16
C ILE A 849 -20.30 -12.36 -26.18
N PHE A 850 -19.83 -13.53 -26.62
CA PHE A 850 -18.42 -13.87 -26.74
C PHE A 850 -17.96 -13.87 -28.20
N ALA A 851 -16.72 -13.44 -28.42
CA ALA A 851 -16.02 -13.48 -29.70
C ALA A 851 -14.74 -14.32 -29.63
N SER A 852 -14.51 -15.13 -30.66
CA SER A 852 -13.24 -15.85 -30.81
C SER A 852 -12.13 -14.92 -31.29
N GLN A 853 -10.97 -14.99 -30.67
CA GLN A 853 -9.77 -14.27 -31.10
C GLN A 853 -8.97 -15.05 -32.16
N ASP A 854 -8.12 -14.37 -32.93
CA ASP A 854 -7.31 -14.96 -34.00
C ASP A 854 -5.88 -14.38 -33.96
N GLU A 855 -4.87 -15.15 -34.34
CA GLU A 855 -3.47 -14.69 -34.43
C GLU A 855 -3.17 -13.94 -35.74
N LYS A 856 -4.10 -13.93 -36.71
CA LYS A 856 -3.85 -13.33 -38.03
C LYS A 856 -3.57 -11.82 -37.97
N LYS A 857 -2.34 -11.50 -38.42
CA LYS A 857 -1.76 -10.16 -38.70
C LYS A 857 -2.80 -9.06 -38.93
N SER A 858 -2.92 -8.18 -37.95
CA SER A 858 -3.14 -6.75 -38.18
C SER A 858 -2.02 -6.17 -39.05
N GLY A 859 -2.23 -4.99 -39.62
CA GLY A 859 -1.37 -4.42 -40.66
C GLY A 859 0.13 -4.49 -40.34
N ALA A 860 0.93 -4.99 -41.29
CA ALA A 860 2.37 -5.20 -41.14
C ALA A 860 3.15 -3.90 -40.81
N ASP A 861 2.52 -2.74 -41.00
CA ASP A 861 3.05 -1.43 -40.62
C ASP A 861 3.08 -1.18 -39.10
N LEU A 862 2.22 -1.81 -38.30
CA LEU A 862 2.17 -1.57 -36.85
C LEU A 862 3.41 -2.13 -36.12
N PHE A 863 3.98 -3.23 -36.61
CA PHE A 863 5.23 -3.81 -36.08
C PHE A 863 6.48 -2.94 -36.31
N LYS A 864 6.37 -1.84 -37.08
CA LYS A 864 7.46 -0.88 -37.29
C LYS A 864 7.63 0.08 -36.10
N PHE A 865 6.60 0.21 -35.27
CA PHE A 865 6.59 1.08 -34.10
C PHE A 865 6.93 0.27 -32.85
N THR A 866 7.58 0.92 -31.89
CA THR A 866 7.81 0.37 -30.56
C THR A 866 6.51 0.34 -29.73
N THR A 867 6.51 -0.48 -28.69
CA THR A 867 5.43 -0.57 -27.70
C THR A 867 5.14 0.78 -27.05
N ARG A 868 6.18 1.61 -26.85
CA ARG A 868 6.08 2.98 -26.33
C ARG A 868 5.32 3.91 -27.29
N GLU A 869 5.64 3.86 -28.58
CA GLU A 869 4.97 4.68 -29.61
C GLU A 869 3.52 4.23 -29.83
N LEU A 870 3.28 2.92 -29.93
CA LEU A 870 1.93 2.36 -30.07
C LEU A 870 1.03 2.70 -28.87
N LYS A 871 1.59 2.73 -27.64
CA LYS A 871 0.86 3.18 -26.46
C LYS A 871 0.46 4.65 -26.54
N ILE A 872 1.33 5.54 -27.01
CA ILE A 872 1.03 6.97 -27.19
C ILE A 872 -0.05 7.15 -28.27
N ILE A 873 0.03 6.40 -29.38
CA ILE A 873 -1.00 6.39 -30.43
C ILE A 873 -2.36 5.94 -29.86
N GLU A 874 -2.37 4.89 -29.03
CA GLU A 874 -3.60 4.39 -28.40
C GLU A 874 -4.19 5.37 -27.37
N GLN A 875 -3.36 6.01 -26.55
CA GLN A 875 -3.80 7.06 -25.62
C GLN A 875 -4.41 8.25 -26.39
N ASN A 876 -3.75 8.73 -27.44
CA ASN A 876 -4.26 9.80 -28.28
C ASN A 876 -5.57 9.43 -29.02
N ARG A 877 -5.85 8.15 -29.29
CA ARG A 877 -7.15 7.70 -29.83
C ARG A 877 -8.27 7.79 -28.81
N VAL A 878 -7.99 7.41 -27.56
CA VAL A 878 -8.94 7.54 -26.44
C VAL A 878 -9.20 9.02 -26.14
N ASP A 879 -8.16 9.85 -26.12
CA ASP A 879 -8.30 11.28 -25.85
C ASP A 879 -9.10 12.00 -26.96
N ASN A 880 -8.88 11.65 -28.24
CA ASN A 880 -9.67 12.20 -29.35
C ASN A 880 -11.13 11.71 -29.39
N THR A 881 -11.44 10.53 -28.85
CA THR A 881 -12.84 10.11 -28.65
C THR A 881 -13.46 10.80 -27.42
N SER A 882 -12.67 11.11 -26.39
CA SER A 882 -13.11 11.92 -25.25
C SER A 882 -13.21 13.42 -25.53
N MET A 883 -12.60 13.96 -26.58
CA MET A 883 -12.80 15.37 -26.99
C MET A 883 -14.19 15.66 -27.58
N HIS A 884 -15.03 14.63 -27.75
CA HIS A 884 -16.48 14.78 -27.94
C HIS A 884 -17.31 14.56 -26.66
N SER A 885 -16.67 14.41 -25.48
CA SER A 885 -17.36 14.51 -24.20
C SER A 885 -17.67 15.98 -23.86
N ASN A 886 -18.59 16.56 -24.62
CA ASN A 886 -19.65 17.30 -23.94
C ASN A 886 -20.19 16.38 -22.84
N TYR A 887 -20.45 16.93 -21.65
CA TYR A 887 -21.28 16.24 -20.66
C TYR A 887 -22.45 15.57 -21.39
N PRO A 888 -22.74 14.28 -21.14
CA PRO A 888 -23.90 13.67 -21.75
C PRO A 888 -25.11 14.49 -21.31
N ASN A 889 -25.66 15.26 -22.25
CA ASN A 889 -27.06 15.60 -22.19
C ASN A 889 -27.76 14.27 -21.93
N ILE A 890 -28.51 14.19 -20.84
CA ILE A 890 -29.30 13.01 -20.51
C ILE A 890 -30.46 12.96 -21.51
N SER A 891 -30.16 12.61 -22.75
CA SER A 891 -31.10 11.91 -23.61
C SER A 891 -31.45 10.65 -22.84
N LEU A 892 -32.71 10.54 -22.41
CA LEU A 892 -33.16 9.40 -21.63
C LEU A 892 -32.67 8.10 -22.27
N PRO A 893 -32.10 7.15 -21.49
CA PRO A 893 -31.81 5.84 -22.02
C PRO A 893 -33.07 5.28 -22.68
N ASN A 894 -32.88 4.57 -23.80
CA ASN A 894 -33.92 3.78 -24.44
C ASN A 894 -34.22 2.54 -23.57
N ASP A 895 -34.63 2.75 -22.33
CA ASP A 895 -34.72 1.72 -21.29
C ASP A 895 -35.72 0.64 -21.72
N PRO A 896 -35.26 -0.60 -21.98
CA PRO A 896 -36.13 -1.68 -22.40
C PRO A 896 -37.14 -2.08 -21.32
N LYS A 897 -36.88 -1.78 -20.04
CA LYS A 897 -37.86 -1.95 -18.96
C LYS A 897 -39.00 -0.94 -19.11
N LEU A 898 -38.71 0.34 -19.34
CA LEU A 898 -39.74 1.36 -19.58
C LEU A 898 -40.52 1.11 -20.88
N LYS A 899 -39.86 0.66 -21.96
CA LYS A 899 -40.55 0.23 -23.20
C LYS A 899 -41.48 -0.97 -22.97
N LEU A 900 -41.03 -1.94 -22.17
CA LEU A 900 -41.84 -3.09 -21.79
C LEU A 900 -43.04 -2.64 -20.95
N GLU A 901 -42.84 -1.90 -19.86
CA GLU A 901 -43.90 -1.34 -19.00
C GLU A 901 -44.93 -0.51 -19.81
N LEU A 902 -44.46 0.34 -20.73
CA LEU A 902 -45.31 1.12 -21.63
C LEU A 902 -46.10 0.23 -22.61
N THR A 903 -45.56 -0.93 -23.00
CA THR A 903 -46.27 -1.95 -23.80
C THR A 903 -47.28 -2.73 -22.96
N LEU A 904 -46.95 -3.07 -21.71
CA LEU A 904 -47.89 -3.65 -20.74
C LEU A 904 -49.08 -2.70 -20.52
N LEU A 905 -48.79 -1.42 -20.28
CA LEU A 905 -49.77 -0.35 -20.06
C LEU A 905 -50.66 -0.13 -21.29
N HIS A 906 -50.09 -0.04 -22.51
CA HIS A 906 -50.91 0.08 -23.72
C HIS A 906 -51.83 -1.12 -23.93
N ARG A 907 -51.37 -2.36 -23.72
CA ARG A 907 -52.23 -3.55 -23.85
C ARG A 907 -53.30 -3.61 -22.75
N LYS A 908 -52.97 -3.22 -21.52
CA LYS A 908 -53.92 -3.08 -20.39
C LYS A 908 -54.97 -2.01 -20.70
N TYR A 909 -54.56 -0.86 -21.23
CA TYR A 909 -55.45 0.22 -21.66
C TYR A 909 -56.36 -0.21 -22.80
N SER A 910 -55.84 -0.83 -23.87
CA SER A 910 -56.67 -1.36 -24.98
C SER A 910 -57.70 -2.39 -24.50
N ARG A 911 -57.36 -3.23 -23.50
CA ARG A 911 -58.33 -4.15 -22.88
C ARG A 911 -59.34 -3.44 -21.97
N LEU A 912 -58.94 -2.41 -21.23
CA LEU A 912 -59.87 -1.58 -20.47
C LEU A 912 -60.84 -0.85 -21.41
N GLU A 913 -60.36 -0.35 -22.55
CA GLU A 913 -61.16 0.26 -23.60
C GLU A 913 -62.11 -0.75 -24.28
N GLN A 914 -61.68 -2.00 -24.49
CA GLN A 914 -62.56 -3.08 -24.96
C GLN A 914 -63.58 -3.51 -23.91
N LYS A 915 -63.19 -3.62 -22.63
CA LYS A 915 -64.11 -3.88 -21.50
C LYS A 915 -65.11 -2.72 -21.38
N GLN A 916 -64.68 -1.46 -21.50
CA GLN A 916 -65.52 -0.26 -21.53
C GLN A 916 -66.48 -0.26 -22.73
N LYS A 917 -66.01 -0.55 -23.95
CA LYS A 917 -66.86 -0.67 -25.15
C LYS A 917 -67.88 -1.80 -25.03
N ARG A 918 -67.50 -2.94 -24.41
CA ARG A 918 -68.41 -4.05 -24.11
C ARG A 918 -69.43 -3.68 -23.03
N ILE A 919 -69.04 -2.94 -22.00
CA ILE A 919 -69.94 -2.37 -20.99
C ILE A 919 -70.90 -1.38 -21.65
N GLN A 920 -70.43 -0.46 -22.49
CA GLN A 920 -71.27 0.47 -23.25
C GLN A 920 -72.25 -0.26 -24.18
N GLN A 921 -71.83 -1.35 -24.82
CA GLN A 921 -72.73 -2.22 -25.61
C GLN A 921 -73.75 -2.96 -24.73
N LEU A 922 -73.38 -3.38 -23.51
CA LEU A 922 -74.31 -3.99 -22.55
C LEU A 922 -75.29 -2.95 -21.99
N CYS A 923 -74.85 -1.72 -21.69
CA CYS A 923 -75.73 -0.61 -21.30
C CYS A 923 -76.71 -0.24 -22.43
N ARG A 924 -76.27 -0.20 -23.69
CA ARG A 924 -77.16 0.01 -24.85
C ARG A 924 -78.13 -1.16 -25.09
N LYS A 925 -77.75 -2.39 -24.74
CA LYS A 925 -78.67 -3.54 -24.72
C LYS A 925 -79.64 -3.48 -23.54
N TRP A 926 -79.24 -2.87 -22.42
CA TRP A 926 -80.09 -2.65 -21.26
C TRP A 926 -81.14 -1.56 -21.50
N GLU A 927 -80.78 -0.44 -22.15
CA GLU A 927 -81.72 0.60 -22.62
C GLU A 927 -82.86 0.01 -23.48
N ALA A 928 -82.61 -1.08 -24.20
CA ALA A 928 -83.62 -1.75 -25.02
C ALA A 928 -84.57 -2.66 -24.21
N ASN A 929 -84.10 -3.36 -23.18
CA ASN A 929 -84.80 -4.52 -22.61
C ASN A 929 -85.22 -4.43 -21.14
N HIS A 930 -84.77 -3.44 -20.36
CA HIS A 930 -85.28 -3.11 -19.01
C HIS A 930 -85.29 -4.24 -17.94
N ASP A 931 -84.60 -5.37 -18.14
CA ASP A 931 -84.49 -6.42 -17.11
C ASP A 931 -83.42 -6.05 -16.07
N HIS A 932 -83.87 -5.75 -14.84
CA HIS A 932 -83.01 -5.43 -13.71
C HIS A 932 -82.22 -6.65 -13.19
N ALA A 933 -82.71 -7.88 -13.30
CA ALA A 933 -82.17 -9.02 -12.55
C ALA A 933 -80.85 -9.56 -13.13
N GLU A 934 -80.64 -9.44 -14.44
CA GLU A 934 -79.45 -9.92 -15.13
C GLU A 934 -78.36 -8.83 -15.21
N LEU A 935 -78.74 -7.55 -15.43
CA LEU A 935 -77.79 -6.44 -15.34
C LEU A 935 -77.22 -6.33 -13.91
N HIS A 936 -78.06 -6.40 -12.87
CA HIS A 936 -77.58 -6.26 -11.50
C HIS A 936 -76.71 -7.45 -11.07
N ARG A 937 -76.96 -8.66 -11.57
CA ARG A 937 -76.05 -9.82 -11.39
C ARG A 937 -74.72 -9.63 -12.11
N CYS A 938 -74.73 -9.16 -13.36
CA CYS A 938 -73.50 -8.89 -14.12
C CYS A 938 -72.69 -7.75 -13.51
N LEU A 939 -73.33 -6.63 -13.13
CA LEU A 939 -72.67 -5.52 -12.46
C LEU A 939 -72.13 -5.91 -11.10
N SER A 940 -72.88 -6.66 -10.27
CA SER A 940 -72.36 -7.17 -9.00
C SER A 940 -71.19 -8.14 -9.20
N ALA A 941 -71.24 -9.03 -10.20
CA ALA A 941 -70.11 -9.91 -10.52
C ALA A 941 -68.86 -9.12 -10.98
N ILE A 942 -69.05 -7.95 -11.60
CA ILE A 942 -67.95 -7.06 -12.01
C ILE A 942 -67.44 -6.20 -10.83
N THR A 943 -68.31 -5.67 -9.97
CA THR A 943 -67.89 -4.87 -8.80
C THR A 943 -67.29 -5.69 -7.66
N PHE A 944 -67.64 -6.97 -7.54
CA PHE A 944 -67.00 -7.92 -6.62
C PHE A 944 -65.81 -8.68 -7.26
N SER A 945 -65.45 -8.38 -8.50
CA SER A 945 -64.25 -8.89 -9.19
C SER A 945 -63.08 -7.91 -9.04
N SER A 946 -62.71 -7.58 -7.80
CA SER A 946 -61.53 -6.77 -7.50
C SER A 946 -60.25 -7.61 -7.57
N GLY A 947 -59.31 -7.21 -8.44
CA GLY A 947 -58.07 -7.95 -8.70
C GLY A 947 -57.09 -8.10 -7.53
N THR A 948 -57.38 -7.51 -6.35
CA THR A 948 -56.56 -7.64 -5.14
C THR A 948 -57.42 -7.60 -3.85
N GLN A 949 -57.52 -8.77 -3.20
CA GLN A 949 -58.04 -9.05 -1.83
C GLN A 949 -59.56 -9.00 -1.55
N LEU A 950 -59.97 -9.85 -0.59
CA LEU A 950 -61.31 -10.02 -0.02
C LEU A 950 -61.27 -9.97 1.52
N LYS A 951 -62.18 -9.23 2.15
CA LYS A 951 -62.76 -9.57 3.46
C LYS A 951 -64.26 -9.28 3.44
N PRO A 952 -65.13 -10.20 3.91
CA PRO A 952 -66.57 -9.99 3.92
C PRO A 952 -67.05 -9.41 5.25
N THR A 953 -67.73 -8.26 5.24
CA THR A 953 -68.61 -7.83 6.35
C THR A 953 -69.80 -7.05 5.83
N ASN A 954 -70.98 -7.37 6.39
CA ASN A 954 -72.31 -6.89 6.00
C ASN A 954 -72.43 -5.37 5.77
N VAL A 955 -73.02 -4.98 4.64
CA VAL A 955 -73.55 -3.62 4.43
C VAL A 955 -75.00 -3.58 4.92
N GLN A 956 -75.18 -3.27 6.20
CA GLN A 956 -76.38 -2.59 6.70
C GLN A 956 -75.99 -1.13 6.99
N ASN A 957 -76.23 -0.24 6.02
CA ASN A 957 -76.61 1.18 6.20
C ASN A 957 -76.73 1.84 4.82
N LYS A 958 -77.82 2.58 4.59
CA LYS A 958 -78.05 3.30 3.32
C LYS A 958 -77.43 4.70 3.31
N ASP A 959 -76.98 5.20 4.46
CA ASP A 959 -76.77 6.63 4.67
C ASP A 959 -75.46 7.15 4.05
N ASN A 960 -74.41 6.32 3.95
CA ASN A 960 -73.13 6.72 3.35
C ASN A 960 -73.19 6.98 1.83
N LEU A 961 -74.29 6.64 1.14
CA LEU A 961 -74.48 6.98 -0.27
C LEU A 961 -75.04 8.40 -0.48
N MET A 962 -75.60 9.03 0.56
CA MET A 962 -76.08 10.43 0.48
C MET A 962 -74.96 11.45 0.72
N GLU A 963 -73.99 11.17 1.61
CA GLU A 963 -72.89 12.10 1.90
C GLU A 963 -72.01 12.39 0.67
N ILE A 964 -71.70 11.36 -0.15
CA ILE A 964 -70.86 11.52 -1.35
C ILE A 964 -71.54 12.41 -2.41
N TYR A 965 -72.88 12.42 -2.47
CA TYR A 965 -73.63 13.25 -3.41
C TYR A 965 -73.74 14.72 -2.96
N LEU A 966 -73.64 14.98 -1.65
CA LEU A 966 -73.65 16.34 -1.08
C LEU A 966 -72.31 17.07 -1.29
N PHE A 967 -71.18 16.38 -1.04
CA PHE A 967 -69.84 16.95 -1.19
C PHE A 967 -69.56 17.54 -2.59
N GLY A 968 -70.01 16.88 -3.65
CA GLY A 968 -69.80 17.35 -5.03
C GLY A 968 -70.62 18.59 -5.43
N LYS A 969 -71.59 19.01 -4.59
CA LYS A 969 -72.44 20.18 -4.85
C LYS A 969 -71.93 21.43 -4.12
N GLU A 970 -71.41 21.26 -2.91
CA GLU A 970 -70.84 22.32 -2.07
C GLU A 970 -69.56 22.93 -2.70
N GLU A 971 -68.74 22.10 -3.36
CA GLU A 971 -67.49 22.56 -4.02
C GLU A 971 -67.75 23.53 -5.19
N GLN A 972 -68.90 23.44 -5.88
CA GLN A 972 -69.27 24.38 -6.95
C GLN A 972 -69.83 25.70 -6.43
N GLU A 973 -70.52 25.72 -5.28
CA GLU A 973 -71.00 26.97 -4.68
C GLU A 973 -69.82 27.80 -4.12
N TYR A 974 -68.84 27.16 -3.49
CA TYR A 974 -67.61 27.79 -3.03
C TYR A 974 -66.82 28.50 -4.15
N LEU A 975 -66.67 27.86 -5.31
CA LEU A 975 -65.97 28.45 -6.46
C LEU A 975 -66.70 29.67 -7.05
N ASN A 976 -68.04 29.67 -7.05
CA ASN A 976 -68.84 30.80 -7.53
C ASN A 976 -68.81 32.00 -6.57
N ASP A 977 -68.83 31.77 -5.24
CA ASP A 977 -68.72 32.85 -4.25
C ASP A 977 -67.32 33.54 -4.30
N ILE A 978 -66.25 32.80 -4.66
CA ILE A 978 -64.91 33.36 -4.89
C ILE A 978 -64.89 34.35 -6.07
N GLU A 979 -65.56 34.04 -7.18
CA GLU A 979 -65.60 34.95 -8.34
C GLU A 979 -66.39 36.24 -8.05
N GLN A 980 -67.36 36.20 -7.12
CA GLN A 980 -68.17 37.36 -6.74
C GLN A 980 -67.54 38.21 -5.62
N ASN A 981 -66.52 37.68 -4.93
CA ASN A 981 -65.66 38.41 -3.99
C ASN A 981 -66.43 39.04 -2.80
N ASP A 982 -67.48 38.37 -2.32
CA ASP A 982 -68.29 38.76 -1.15
C ASP A 982 -67.56 38.36 0.16
N PRO A 983 -67.10 39.33 0.98
CA PRO A 983 -66.24 39.04 2.13
C PRO A 983 -66.96 38.30 3.28
N ASP A 984 -68.28 38.44 3.44
CA ASP A 984 -69.00 37.77 4.53
C ASP A 984 -69.29 36.30 4.20
N ARG A 985 -69.53 35.97 2.92
CA ARG A 985 -69.68 34.57 2.46
C ARG A 985 -68.35 33.81 2.45
N LEU A 986 -67.27 34.43 1.99
CA LEU A 986 -65.94 33.82 2.02
C LEU A 986 -65.46 33.54 3.44
N LYS A 987 -65.89 34.35 4.42
CA LYS A 987 -65.67 34.10 5.84
C LYS A 987 -66.47 32.91 6.37
N HIS A 988 -67.71 32.70 5.90
CA HIS A 988 -68.50 31.51 6.25
C HIS A 988 -67.85 30.21 5.78
N TRP A 989 -67.34 30.18 4.53
CA TRP A 989 -66.66 28.99 3.99
C TRP A 989 -65.34 28.67 4.70
N ASN A 990 -64.54 29.67 5.07
CA ASN A 990 -63.33 29.43 5.86
C ASN A 990 -63.66 28.81 7.24
N ASP A 991 -64.69 29.33 7.92
CA ASP A 991 -65.14 28.83 9.23
C ASP A 991 -65.77 27.41 9.14
N TYR A 992 -66.35 27.04 7.99
CA TYR A 992 -66.79 25.68 7.67
C TYR A 992 -65.61 24.71 7.50
N TYR A 993 -64.63 25.06 6.67
CA TYR A 993 -63.47 24.20 6.40
C TYR A 993 -62.52 24.07 7.61
N GLU A 994 -62.35 25.09 8.46
CA GLU A 994 -61.63 24.96 9.73
C GLU A 994 -62.31 23.95 10.67
N LYS A 995 -63.64 23.99 10.79
CA LYS A 995 -64.40 23.02 11.61
C LYS A 995 -64.34 21.60 11.05
N LEU A 996 -64.22 21.44 9.73
CA LEU A 996 -64.02 20.16 9.07
C LEU A 996 -62.60 19.60 9.31
N ALA A 997 -61.57 20.45 9.21
CA ALA A 997 -60.19 20.09 9.52
C ALA A 997 -60.00 19.65 11.00
N LEU A 998 -60.63 20.39 11.93
CA LEU A 998 -60.63 20.06 13.37
C LEU A 998 -61.35 18.74 13.71
N ARG A 999 -62.23 18.23 12.84
CA ARG A 999 -62.93 16.95 13.05
C ARG A 999 -62.16 15.72 12.58
N GLN A 1000 -61.16 15.87 11.70
CA GLN A 1000 -60.50 14.71 11.05
C GLN A 1000 -59.04 14.46 11.48
N ASN A 1001 -58.44 15.32 12.31
CA ASN A 1001 -57.12 15.10 12.93
C ASN A 1001 -56.01 14.66 11.95
N ASN A 1002 -55.96 15.26 10.76
CA ASN A 1002 -55.07 14.85 9.67
C ASN A 1002 -54.23 16.04 9.16
N THR A 1003 -52.94 16.07 9.52
CA THR A 1003 -52.03 17.22 9.33
C THR A 1003 -51.58 17.46 7.88
N SER A 1004 -51.92 16.57 6.95
CA SER A 1004 -51.60 16.68 5.53
C SER A 1004 -52.58 17.57 4.74
N LEU A 1005 -53.80 17.78 5.22
CA LEU A 1005 -54.81 18.57 4.50
C LEU A 1005 -54.62 20.09 4.68
N SER A 1006 -54.19 20.55 5.86
CA SER A 1006 -53.95 21.98 6.12
C SER A 1006 -52.81 22.56 5.28
N TYR A 1007 -51.80 21.75 4.96
CA TYR A 1007 -50.68 22.13 4.10
C TYR A 1007 -51.12 22.40 2.65
N HIS A 1008 -52.10 21.65 2.15
CA HIS A 1008 -52.63 21.83 0.79
C HIS A 1008 -53.56 23.04 0.64
N VAL A 1009 -54.35 23.37 1.66
CA VAL A 1009 -55.17 24.59 1.68
C VAL A 1009 -54.29 25.84 1.77
N SER A 1010 -53.24 25.81 2.61
CA SER A 1010 -52.26 26.89 2.77
C SER A 1010 -51.59 27.30 1.45
N GLN A 1011 -51.19 26.35 0.60
CA GLN A 1011 -50.47 26.67 -0.64
C GLN A 1011 -51.37 27.22 -1.77
N LYS A 1012 -52.67 26.90 -1.81
CA LYS A 1012 -53.55 27.35 -2.91
C LYS A 1012 -54.16 28.76 -2.73
N CYS A 1013 -54.20 29.28 -1.50
CA CYS A 1013 -54.64 30.68 -1.24
C CYS A 1013 -53.52 31.73 -1.45
N SER A 1014 -52.31 31.31 -1.82
CA SER A 1014 -51.11 32.15 -2.00
C SER A 1014 -51.22 33.32 -3.00
N PRO A 1015 -52.04 33.31 -4.07
CA PRO A 1015 -52.08 34.44 -5.03
C PRO A 1015 -52.65 35.75 -4.46
N PHE A 1016 -53.52 35.71 -3.45
CA PHE A 1016 -54.34 36.86 -3.04
C PHE A 1016 -53.63 37.86 -2.10
N PHE A 1017 -52.61 37.41 -1.36
CA PHE A 1017 -51.85 38.27 -0.42
C PHE A 1017 -50.76 39.13 -1.08
N SER A 1018 -50.51 38.97 -2.39
CA SER A 1018 -49.47 39.71 -3.13
C SER A 1018 -49.90 41.11 -3.62
N ARG A 1019 -51.16 41.52 -3.40
CA ARG A 1019 -51.72 42.78 -3.93
C ARG A 1019 -52.10 43.85 -2.89
N MET A 1020 -51.85 43.64 -1.59
CA MET A 1020 -52.08 44.63 -0.53
C MET A 1020 -50.83 44.86 0.34
N ASN A 1021 -49.69 45.17 -0.29
CA ASN A 1021 -48.48 45.61 0.42
C ASN A 1021 -47.91 46.90 -0.19
N THR A 1022 -48.70 47.97 -0.11
CA THR A 1022 -48.19 49.35 -0.08
C THR A 1022 -48.73 50.03 1.17
N THR A 1023 -47.87 50.84 1.81
CA THR A 1023 -48.07 51.56 3.08
C THR A 1023 -47.97 50.74 4.38
N SER A 1024 -46.83 50.92 5.06
CA SER A 1024 -46.64 51.03 6.52
C SER A 1024 -47.76 50.61 7.48
N PHE A 1025 -47.46 49.72 8.44
CA PHE A 1025 -47.18 50.12 9.84
C PHE A 1025 -46.64 48.94 10.70
N GLN A 1026 -46.09 49.28 11.88
CA GLN A 1026 -45.49 48.36 12.86
C GLN A 1026 -46.53 47.46 13.57
N ARG A 1027 -46.12 46.28 14.10
CA ARG A 1027 -46.10 45.96 15.56
C ARG A 1027 -45.69 44.49 15.91
N PRO A 1028 -45.40 44.16 17.20
CA PRO A 1028 -44.59 43.00 17.58
C PRO A 1028 -45.32 41.87 18.35
N SER A 1029 -44.57 40.78 18.60
CA SER A 1029 -44.56 39.89 19.79
C SER A 1029 -45.86 39.54 20.53
N LEU A 1030 -46.15 38.24 20.72
CA LEU A 1030 -45.90 37.54 22.00
C LEU A 1030 -46.32 36.06 22.00
N THR A 1031 -45.52 35.27 22.72
CA THR A 1031 -45.78 33.89 23.15
C THR A 1031 -46.98 33.75 24.09
N ASN A 1032 -47.64 32.58 24.09
CA ASN A 1032 -47.69 31.65 25.24
C ASN A 1032 -48.86 30.64 25.13
N GLN A 1033 -48.56 29.36 25.41
CA GLN A 1033 -49.12 28.53 26.50
C GLN A 1033 -48.62 27.08 26.31
N LEU A 1034 -47.64 26.66 27.12
CA LEU A 1034 -47.80 25.81 28.32
C LEU A 1034 -48.16 24.35 27.96
N ASN A 1035 -47.17 23.46 27.80
CA ASN A 1035 -46.43 22.73 28.85
C ASN A 1035 -47.25 21.72 29.66
N HIS A 1036 -46.86 20.45 29.58
CA HIS A 1036 -46.79 19.53 30.73
C HIS A 1036 -45.71 18.46 30.45
N THR A 1037 -44.52 18.55 31.07
CA THR A 1037 -44.01 17.70 32.19
C THR A 1037 -43.73 16.22 31.83
N ASN A 1038 -42.63 15.56 32.24
CA ASN A 1038 -41.58 15.94 33.21
C ASN A 1038 -40.31 15.05 33.19
N ARG A 1039 -39.22 15.60 33.78
CA ARG A 1039 -38.02 14.98 34.44
C ARG A 1039 -36.78 14.59 33.59
N LEU A 1040 -35.52 14.67 34.08
CA LEU A 1040 -34.87 15.18 35.34
C LEU A 1040 -33.85 16.30 34.96
N ILE A 1041 -33.38 17.28 35.78
CA ILE A 1041 -32.65 17.32 37.08
C ILE A 1041 -31.22 16.74 36.97
N ARG A 1042 -30.10 17.49 37.15
CA ARG A 1042 -29.89 18.86 37.70
C ARG A 1042 -28.53 19.50 37.32
N SER A 1043 -28.52 20.82 37.10
CA SER A 1043 -27.53 21.87 37.52
C SER A 1043 -26.00 21.63 37.46
N SER A 1044 -25.14 22.61 37.11
CA SER A 1044 -25.26 24.07 37.39
C SER A 1044 -24.40 24.95 36.45
N THR A 1045 -24.97 26.09 36.02
CA THR A 1045 -24.39 27.47 35.93
C THR A 1045 -22.87 27.72 35.81
N SER A 1046 -22.32 28.72 35.08
CA SER A 1046 -22.76 29.73 34.08
C SER A 1046 -21.70 30.86 34.00
N GLN A 1047 -21.82 31.80 33.04
CA GLN A 1047 -21.30 33.20 33.05
C GLN A 1047 -19.79 33.42 32.76
N LEU A 1048 -19.32 34.42 31.98
CA LEU A 1048 -19.91 35.54 31.19
C LEU A 1048 -19.18 35.60 29.81
N ASN A 1049 -19.77 36.03 28.67
CA ASN A 1049 -20.05 37.43 28.23
C ASN A 1049 -18.81 38.37 28.36
N GLN A 1050 -18.48 39.28 27.43
CA GLN A 1050 -19.29 39.95 26.41
C GLN A 1050 -18.40 40.68 25.35
N ASP A 1051 -18.94 40.88 24.14
CA ASP A 1051 -19.07 42.11 23.28
C ASP A 1051 -18.09 43.32 23.50
N ASP A 1052 -17.83 44.27 22.57
CA ASP A 1052 -18.59 44.76 21.39
C ASP A 1052 -17.75 45.69 20.45
N ASP A 1053 -18.42 46.32 19.46
CA ASP A 1053 -18.14 47.66 18.85
C ASP A 1053 -17.18 47.89 17.65
N GLN A 1054 -17.79 47.83 16.46
CA GLN A 1054 -18.01 48.92 15.46
C GLN A 1054 -17.02 50.09 15.16
N ALA A 1055 -16.95 50.37 13.84
CA ALA A 1055 -17.06 51.69 13.15
C ALA A 1055 -15.85 52.61 12.84
N SER A 1056 -15.50 52.60 11.54
CA SER A 1056 -15.51 53.76 10.62
C SER A 1056 -14.26 54.63 10.34
N ASN A 1057 -14.12 54.93 9.03
CA ASN A 1057 -13.66 56.18 8.39
C ASN A 1057 -12.19 56.66 8.44
N ASN A 1058 -11.60 56.62 7.23
CA ASN A 1058 -10.98 57.74 6.49
C ASN A 1058 -9.52 58.22 6.72
N HIS A 1059 -8.93 58.54 5.56
CA HIS A 1059 -7.90 59.54 5.27
C HIS A 1059 -6.43 59.36 5.71
N THR A 1060 -5.63 58.96 4.71
CA THR A 1060 -4.48 59.74 4.17
C THR A 1060 -3.82 60.80 5.07
N MET A 1061 -2.58 60.58 5.52
CA MET A 1061 -1.38 61.22 4.94
C MET A 1061 -0.06 60.94 5.73
N ASN A 1062 1.02 60.77 4.97
CA ASN A 1062 2.44 60.99 5.36
C ASN A 1062 2.66 62.49 5.76
N PRO A 1063 3.77 62.97 6.37
CA PRO A 1063 5.09 62.31 6.52
C PRO A 1063 5.84 62.58 7.86
N SER A 1064 7.06 62.03 8.04
CA SER A 1064 8.30 62.82 8.32
C SER A 1064 9.43 62.10 9.13
N ARG A 1065 10.68 62.21 8.61
CA ARG A 1065 11.97 62.35 9.35
C ARG A 1065 12.52 61.13 10.14
N LEU A 1066 13.85 60.90 10.30
CA LEU A 1066 15.09 61.53 9.77
C LEU A 1066 16.35 60.64 10.02
N ARG A 1067 17.27 60.53 9.03
CA ARG A 1067 18.77 60.39 9.06
C ARG A 1067 19.46 59.44 10.08
N TRP A 1068 20.61 58.80 9.77
CA TRP A 1068 21.96 59.33 9.43
C TRP A 1068 22.73 58.34 8.50
N LYS A 1069 23.36 58.75 7.38
CA LYS A 1069 24.79 59.16 7.15
C LYS A 1069 25.87 58.08 7.43
N ARG A 1070 27.01 57.94 6.70
CA ARG A 1070 27.45 58.31 5.31
C ARG A 1070 28.93 57.82 5.08
N ALA A 1071 29.41 57.84 3.83
CA ALA A 1071 30.79 57.71 3.29
C ALA A 1071 31.13 56.30 2.73
N ILE A 1072 31.34 56.06 1.42
CA ILE A 1072 32.11 56.72 0.32
C ILE A 1072 33.63 56.48 0.38
N LYS A 1073 34.11 55.61 -0.53
CA LYS A 1073 35.30 55.89 -1.35
C LYS A 1073 35.16 55.20 -2.72
N SER A 1074 35.50 55.93 -3.77
CA SER A 1074 35.42 55.51 -5.17
C SER A 1074 36.80 55.17 -5.73
N ASN A 1075 36.87 54.29 -6.73
CA ASN A 1075 37.75 54.53 -7.88
C ASN A 1075 37.27 53.81 -9.14
N LYS A 1076 37.42 54.51 -10.28
CA LYS A 1076 37.22 53.98 -11.64
C LYS A 1076 38.52 53.33 -12.11
N PHE A 1077 38.46 52.40 -13.07
CA PHE A 1077 39.23 52.52 -14.32
C PHE A 1077 38.56 51.74 -15.47
N GLN A 1078 39.01 52.00 -16.70
CA GLN A 1078 38.28 51.73 -17.94
C GLN A 1078 38.72 50.45 -18.68
N ARG A 1079 37.85 50.07 -19.64
CA ARG A 1079 38.03 49.17 -20.79
C ARG A 1079 39.45 49.12 -21.38
N GLY A 1080 39.81 47.93 -21.85
CA GLY A 1080 40.77 47.69 -22.94
C GLY A 1080 40.40 46.39 -23.67
N ASN A 1081 40.19 46.45 -24.99
CA ASN A 1081 40.11 45.27 -25.86
C ASN A 1081 41.52 44.78 -26.19
N GLU A 1082 41.71 43.49 -26.48
CA GLU A 1082 42.49 43.08 -27.67
C GLU A 1082 42.25 41.60 -28.07
N GLN A 1083 42.73 41.24 -29.26
CA GLN A 1083 42.35 40.02 -30.01
C GLN A 1083 43.45 38.94 -30.02
N ASN A 1084 43.05 37.71 -30.38
CA ASN A 1084 43.83 36.69 -31.09
C ASN A 1084 45.17 36.19 -30.50
N LYS A 1085 45.25 34.88 -30.21
CA LYS A 1085 46.05 33.89 -31.00
C LYS A 1085 45.91 32.44 -30.53
N ILE A 1086 45.93 31.53 -31.52
CA ILE A 1086 46.06 30.06 -31.45
C ILE A 1086 47.57 29.71 -31.48
N PRO A 1087 48.10 28.69 -30.76
CA PRO A 1087 48.50 27.39 -31.38
C PRO A 1087 48.51 26.18 -30.37
N PRO A 1088 49.06 24.98 -30.68
CA PRO A 1088 48.42 23.98 -31.54
C PRO A 1088 48.41 22.53 -30.96
N ILE A 1089 47.82 21.60 -31.72
CA ILE A 1089 47.70 20.15 -31.47
C ILE A 1089 48.95 19.38 -31.96
N PRO A 1090 49.34 18.24 -31.35
CA PRO A 1090 50.10 17.17 -31.99
C PRO A 1090 49.22 15.96 -32.35
N ASN A 1091 49.38 15.44 -33.57
CA ASN A 1091 48.84 14.13 -34.01
C ASN A 1091 49.78 12.99 -33.61
N ASN A 1092 49.25 11.76 -33.53
CA ASN A 1092 49.83 10.50 -34.02
C ASN A 1092 48.72 9.43 -33.94
N GLU A 1093 48.20 8.95 -35.07
CA GLU A 1093 48.71 7.82 -35.89
C GLU A 1093 48.15 6.45 -35.46
N THR A 1094 47.16 6.02 -36.27
CA THR A 1094 46.98 4.66 -36.80
C THR A 1094 47.58 3.46 -36.06
N ASN A 1095 46.72 2.49 -35.73
CA ASN A 1095 46.96 1.12 -36.23
C ASN A 1095 45.69 0.29 -36.37
N SER A 1096 45.57 -0.38 -37.51
CA SER A 1096 44.54 -1.36 -37.84
C SER A 1096 45.11 -2.78 -37.67
N ALA A 1097 44.37 -3.68 -37.03
CA ALA A 1097 44.62 -5.12 -37.17
C ALA A 1097 43.30 -5.89 -36.99
N ALA A 1098 42.91 -6.61 -38.03
CA ALA A 1098 41.87 -7.63 -37.97
C ALA A 1098 42.51 -8.99 -38.31
N CYS A 1099 42.26 -10.03 -37.50
CA CYS A 1099 42.23 -11.43 -37.94
C CYS A 1099 41.74 -12.38 -36.82
N THR A 1100 40.51 -12.86 -36.99
CA THR A 1100 40.11 -14.28 -37.04
C THR A 1100 40.83 -15.39 -36.27
N ILE A 1101 39.98 -16.21 -35.61
CA ILE A 1101 40.03 -17.68 -35.45
C ILE A 1101 41.06 -18.25 -34.46
N GLN A 1102 40.57 -18.74 -33.32
CA GLN A 1102 40.24 -20.18 -33.20
C GLN A 1102 39.10 -20.43 -32.22
#